data_AF-A0A850LWR5-F1
#
_entry.id   AF-A0A850LWR5-F1
#
_cell.length_a   1.000
_cell.length_b   1.000
_cell.length_c   1.000
_cell.angle_alpha   90.00
_cell.angle_beta   90.00
_cell.angle_gamma   90.00
#
_symmetry.space_group_name_H-M   'P 1'
#
loop_
_entity.id
_entity.type
_entity.pdbx_description
1 polymer ?
#
loop_
_entity_poly.entity_id
_entity_poly.type
_entity_poly.pdbx_seq_one_letter_code
_entity_poly.pdbx_strand_id
1 'polypeptide(L)'
;MQPDSLQKKIQEQINELFRQAEEEEHKNNWNNVIEILKKAEKISLDKKIKEIEGKVYYKLGEIYQIAADFEKTKESVLKSFQLSISSFQKAHKAFNELKNEEKINASLGFINLLKYISGPEEGKEEILLESAKKCFNKAKLINFKKGNVIDSVKIEILESRALELLIGEKLIRIDEQMNLNEYILEYDKLIIKIEEEIKNQQDFSEIYLNQLLKSISESLIWIQFFSPIEKLISKQIVIKNMERIEEFIKIFEKTDKREILFAAYAINSSFNENYAAVFVNNQFEQKKYLKIAQKWLKRGEILLPEINAPPSLALYYFTRFSLSILLISSGYFAKNFKHILDDLNLSIGFFSLYFPKTVHSQTMLFSVFFFWTLALSRSVPDIQRINFAQKSLDLIRLVTKEISIVNDPNYKIYNIAINVGISAINAILGDLKKDRKESSNHLQISSKFFEKILNYDTRKLSNTYMNLFSLICISRTGILLAKNSLNESEKINYFQKAIDLLLESKKMVFAFFHIENLFLIGDIYYEIGRLKNDEKIFKNSYLSYLDAIEYCKNKGYFNLMGSGYINLAKIEDRLGNFLSAAENYQKAIDSFDQAILTLTYTKYGKKIERLKNYIKAWNLIEIAKSLHIKEDHHDAQLNYEQASRILNNLREYRFESPFYSAWAILEKAEDLSKKNKHQDAAATYLVSKGNFVEAIQTLNSYLGTKKSPEDIDRISKLIKVAEIRERYCTARHQIETARLESKKGNNLLSAELYNKAGSLFENLCQKFRIKREKDELTAIFYLCQAWENMERADAEQKASLYSIASDLFKKASNIFQESRMKKLSLGNSLYCSAIECGSLFDKSNELKDKIEYYKKIKMYLRESSKNYRIGGFEQDAQWALATSTYFDGIWHLIQVDYEIDHSKKSQFLNIATKYLNNALTIFKKAGYEQKKEDILKYLEMINNEKDILTSALNVIEKPAISASNVGISAPSCPIEISSSVNIEEMQRTDLQTESEMNWHKRINYIYLFMPNGTCIYDQPFKTEEEIEPHLVAGGLTGISALIQELTKDKTKVKIVEQEEMTILLEHGKYLSAALITEENLITLRNKLVQLIKDVEDFYEEELETYSGNIGIFSKVGKFIQKIFEN
;
A
#
# COMPACT_ATOMS: atom_id res chain seq x y z
N MET A 1 80.45 -40.21 2.12
CA MET A 1 79.35 -39.49 2.80
C MET A 1 78.11 -40.37 2.75
N GLN A 2 77.58 -40.77 3.91
CA GLN A 2 76.47 -41.73 3.99
C GLN A 2 75.15 -41.12 3.46
N PRO A 3 74.33 -41.89 2.72
CA PRO A 3 73.04 -41.47 2.17
C PRO A 3 72.11 -40.82 3.21
N ASP A 4 72.10 -41.31 4.45
CA ASP A 4 71.23 -40.82 5.53
C ASP A 4 71.52 -39.38 5.98
N SER A 5 72.78 -38.92 5.91
CA SER A 5 73.13 -37.55 6.34
C SER A 5 72.69 -36.48 5.34
N LEU A 6 72.63 -36.84 4.04
CA LEU A 6 72.20 -35.95 2.98
C LEU A 6 70.67 -35.84 2.97
N GLN A 7 69.97 -36.96 3.19
CA GLN A 7 68.52 -37.00 3.26
C GLN A 7 67.98 -36.21 4.46
N LYS A 8 68.66 -36.27 5.61
CA LYS A 8 68.31 -35.47 6.80
C LYS A 8 68.52 -33.97 6.60
N LYS A 9 69.63 -33.55 5.96
CA LYS A 9 69.86 -32.13 5.60
C LYS A 9 68.83 -31.58 4.62
N ILE A 10 68.41 -32.39 3.64
CA ILE A 10 67.36 -32.00 2.68
C ILE A 10 66.01 -31.87 3.40
N GLN A 11 65.70 -32.77 4.33
CA GLN A 11 64.49 -32.69 5.14
C GLN A 11 64.48 -31.42 6.02
N GLU A 12 65.59 -31.09 6.67
CA GLU A 12 65.74 -29.85 7.46
C GLU A 12 65.58 -28.59 6.60
N GLN A 13 66.19 -28.56 5.41
CA GLN A 13 66.06 -27.45 4.47
C GLN A 13 64.61 -27.25 4.00
N ILE A 14 63.88 -28.33 3.76
CA ILE A 14 62.48 -28.26 3.35
C ILE A 14 61.59 -27.88 4.54
N ASN A 15 61.82 -28.43 5.72
CA ASN A 15 61.09 -28.03 6.93
C ASN A 15 61.24 -26.53 7.22
N GLU A 16 62.42 -25.96 6.97
CA GLU A 16 62.64 -24.51 7.08
C GLU A 16 61.85 -23.72 6.02
N LEU A 17 61.75 -24.22 4.78
CA LEU A 17 60.87 -23.62 3.78
C LEU A 17 59.39 -23.71 4.18
N PHE A 18 58.96 -24.82 4.79
CA PHE A 18 57.59 -24.92 5.34
C PHE A 18 57.37 -23.92 6.47
N ARG A 19 58.34 -23.73 7.37
CA ARG A 19 58.27 -22.73 8.44
C ARG A 19 58.16 -21.31 7.89
N GLN A 20 58.97 -20.98 6.87
CA GLN A 20 58.88 -19.69 6.17
C GLN A 20 57.54 -19.50 5.44
N ALA A 21 57.02 -20.57 4.84
CA ALA A 21 55.71 -20.56 4.22
C ALA A 21 54.61 -20.31 5.26
N GLU A 22 54.67 -20.94 6.43
CA GLU A 22 53.74 -20.70 7.54
C GLU A 22 53.82 -19.26 8.07
N GLU A 23 55.02 -18.68 8.21
CA GLU A 23 55.21 -17.28 8.62
C GLU A 23 54.57 -16.28 7.62
N GLU A 24 54.65 -16.55 6.31
CA GLU A 24 53.98 -15.74 5.29
C GLU A 24 52.47 -16.03 5.20
N GLU A 25 52.04 -17.25 5.54
CA GLU A 25 50.63 -17.63 5.68
C GLU A 25 49.95 -16.79 6.77
N HIS A 26 50.61 -16.58 7.90
CA HIS A 26 50.13 -15.70 8.98
C HIS A 26 50.00 -14.22 8.57
N LYS A 27 50.64 -13.80 7.47
CA LYS A 27 50.54 -12.44 6.91
C LYS A 27 49.56 -12.37 5.73
N ASN A 28 48.85 -13.45 5.42
CA ASN A 28 47.98 -13.59 4.25
C ASN A 28 48.69 -13.33 2.90
N ASN A 29 50.01 -13.58 2.83
CA ASN A 29 50.81 -13.33 1.63
C ASN A 29 50.90 -14.57 0.73
N TRP A 30 49.76 -14.98 0.16
CA TRP A 30 49.61 -16.25 -0.56
C TRP A 30 50.58 -16.43 -1.73
N ASN A 31 50.94 -15.34 -2.43
CA ASN A 31 51.91 -15.40 -3.52
C ASN A 31 53.30 -15.81 -3.03
N ASN A 32 53.77 -15.20 -1.93
CA ASN A 32 55.05 -15.58 -1.32
C ASN A 32 55.01 -17.03 -0.81
N VAL A 33 53.91 -17.46 -0.18
CA VAL A 33 53.73 -18.85 0.26
C VAL A 33 53.87 -19.81 -0.93
N ILE A 34 53.20 -19.52 -2.05
CA ILE A 34 53.29 -20.32 -3.29
C ILE A 34 54.73 -20.35 -3.82
N GLU A 35 55.45 -19.23 -3.84
CA GLU A 35 56.85 -19.19 -4.29
C GLU A 35 57.78 -20.01 -3.40
N ILE A 36 57.63 -19.93 -2.08
CA ILE A 36 58.40 -20.70 -1.10
C ILE A 36 58.13 -22.21 -1.30
N LEU A 37 56.86 -22.60 -1.43
CA LEU A 37 56.48 -23.99 -1.65
C LEU A 37 56.93 -24.52 -3.03
N LYS A 38 56.99 -23.68 -4.07
CA LYS A 38 57.60 -24.04 -5.37
C LYS A 38 59.12 -24.27 -5.28
N LYS A 39 59.82 -23.54 -4.40
CA LYS A 39 61.23 -23.84 -4.10
C LYS A 39 61.35 -25.21 -3.43
N ALA A 40 60.47 -25.52 -2.48
CA ALA A 40 60.42 -26.84 -1.86
C ALA A 40 60.07 -27.95 -2.87
N GLU A 41 59.16 -27.67 -3.82
CA GLU A 41 58.81 -28.58 -4.93
C GLU A 41 60.05 -28.93 -5.74
N LYS A 42 60.80 -27.92 -6.21
CA LYS A 42 62.01 -28.12 -7.02
C LYS A 42 63.05 -28.98 -6.29
N ILE A 43 63.31 -28.69 -5.02
CA ILE A 43 64.25 -29.48 -4.20
C ILE A 43 63.76 -30.93 -4.02
N SER A 44 62.46 -31.12 -3.80
CA SER A 44 61.87 -32.45 -3.62
C SER A 44 61.97 -33.33 -4.89
N LEU A 45 61.73 -32.74 -6.06
CA LEU A 45 61.84 -33.40 -7.37
C LEU A 45 63.29 -33.75 -7.71
N ASP A 46 64.21 -32.80 -7.54
CA ASP A 46 65.65 -33.00 -7.83
C ASP A 46 66.25 -34.13 -6.99
N LYS A 47 65.71 -34.37 -5.80
CA LYS A 47 66.20 -35.38 -4.83
C LYS A 47 65.39 -36.67 -4.81
N LYS A 48 64.29 -36.76 -5.57
CA LYS A 48 63.40 -37.93 -5.69
C LYS A 48 62.88 -38.50 -4.36
N ILE A 49 62.64 -37.63 -3.36
CA ILE A 49 62.12 -38.06 -2.05
C ILE A 49 60.59 -38.00 -2.06
N LYS A 50 59.95 -39.15 -2.32
CA LYS A 50 58.50 -39.25 -2.55
C LYS A 50 57.62 -38.76 -1.38
N GLU A 51 58.04 -38.98 -0.14
CA GLU A 51 57.28 -38.54 1.03
C GLU A 51 57.21 -37.00 1.13
N ILE A 52 58.35 -36.36 0.88
CA ILE A 52 58.45 -34.91 0.85
C ILE A 52 57.68 -34.34 -0.35
N GLU A 53 57.83 -34.96 -1.53
CA GLU A 53 57.09 -34.60 -2.75
C GLU A 53 55.57 -34.61 -2.48
N GLY A 54 55.07 -35.68 -1.84
CA GLY A 54 53.66 -35.77 -1.44
C GLY A 54 53.22 -34.66 -0.49
N LYS A 55 54.02 -34.36 0.56
CA LYS A 55 53.71 -33.30 1.54
C LYS A 55 53.70 -31.91 0.90
N VAL A 56 54.68 -31.61 0.04
CA VAL A 56 54.76 -30.33 -0.69
C VAL A 56 53.55 -30.16 -1.61
N TYR A 57 53.21 -31.18 -2.40
CA TYR A 57 52.05 -31.10 -3.28
C TYR A 57 50.72 -31.01 -2.53
N TYR A 58 50.60 -31.65 -1.38
CA TYR A 58 49.41 -31.55 -0.54
C TYR A 58 49.22 -30.11 -0.03
N LYS A 59 50.28 -29.51 0.54
CA LYS A 59 50.24 -28.13 1.04
C LYS A 59 50.05 -27.11 -0.08
N LEU A 60 50.70 -27.30 -1.25
CA LEU A 60 50.42 -26.50 -2.45
C LEU A 60 48.94 -26.57 -2.85
N GLY A 61 48.34 -27.76 -2.79
CA GLY A 61 46.92 -27.96 -3.02
C GLY A 61 46.05 -27.11 -2.10
N GLU A 62 46.32 -27.15 -0.79
CA GLU A 62 45.63 -26.32 0.20
C GLU A 62 45.81 -24.83 -0.11
N ILE A 63 47.05 -24.36 -0.29
CA ILE A 63 47.35 -22.94 -0.52
C ILE A 63 46.70 -22.40 -1.80
N TYR A 64 46.72 -23.15 -2.91
CA TYR A 64 46.03 -22.74 -4.13
C TYR A 64 44.51 -22.65 -3.95
N GLN A 65 43.91 -23.49 -3.09
CA GLN A 65 42.49 -23.41 -2.77
C GLN A 65 42.16 -22.11 -2.04
N ILE A 66 42.99 -21.66 -1.08
CA ILE A 66 42.73 -20.39 -0.37
C ILE A 66 43.07 -19.21 -1.25
N ALA A 67 44.16 -19.27 -2.00
CA ALA A 67 44.54 -18.19 -2.92
C ALA A 67 43.37 -17.83 -3.84
N ALA A 68 42.57 -18.82 -4.26
CA ALA A 68 41.34 -18.62 -5.04
C ALA A 68 40.33 -17.68 -4.36
N ASP A 69 40.21 -17.69 -3.02
CA ASP A 69 39.33 -16.79 -2.26
C ASP A 69 39.85 -15.33 -2.21
N PHE A 70 41.05 -15.04 -2.73
CA PHE A 70 41.65 -13.70 -2.79
C PHE A 70 41.88 -13.21 -4.24
N GLU A 71 41.55 -14.04 -5.24
CA GLU A 71 41.67 -13.68 -6.64
C GLU A 71 40.62 -12.64 -7.07
N LYS A 72 40.99 -11.77 -8.02
CA LYS A 72 40.15 -10.65 -8.46
C LYS A 72 39.37 -10.91 -9.75
N THR A 73 39.63 -12.03 -10.42
CA THR A 73 38.97 -12.39 -11.68
C THR A 73 38.53 -13.85 -11.70
N LYS A 74 37.38 -14.12 -12.32
CA LYS A 74 36.81 -15.48 -12.44
C LYS A 74 37.79 -16.48 -13.08
N GLU A 75 38.56 -16.03 -14.06
CA GLU A 75 39.59 -16.84 -14.71
C GLU A 75 40.72 -17.21 -13.74
N SER A 76 41.19 -16.26 -12.92
CA SER A 76 42.24 -16.52 -11.93
C SER A 76 41.75 -17.43 -10.81
N VAL A 77 40.51 -17.26 -10.35
CA VAL A 77 39.86 -18.16 -9.38
C VAL A 77 39.82 -19.60 -9.93
N LEU A 78 39.33 -19.79 -11.16
CA LEU A 78 39.27 -21.11 -11.81
C LEU A 78 40.66 -21.71 -11.99
N LYS A 79 41.64 -20.91 -12.39
CA LYS A 79 43.04 -21.33 -12.53
C LYS A 79 43.61 -21.79 -11.19
N SER A 80 43.35 -21.07 -10.10
CA SER A 80 43.78 -21.45 -8.75
C SER A 80 43.14 -22.77 -8.31
N PHE A 81 41.85 -23.00 -8.58
CA PHE A 81 41.22 -24.31 -8.34
C PHE A 81 41.83 -25.43 -9.20
N GLN A 82 42.12 -25.18 -10.48
CA GLN A 82 42.77 -26.16 -11.35
C GLN A 82 44.17 -26.53 -10.86
N LEU A 83 44.95 -25.53 -10.41
CA LEU A 83 46.27 -25.74 -9.80
C LEU A 83 46.18 -26.52 -8.49
N SER A 84 45.16 -26.24 -7.68
CA SER A 84 44.87 -26.99 -6.46
C SER A 84 44.55 -28.46 -6.76
N ILE A 85 43.64 -28.72 -7.70
CA ILE A 85 43.29 -30.09 -8.14
C ILE A 85 44.52 -30.82 -8.67
N SER A 86 45.32 -30.18 -9.54
CA SER A 86 46.54 -30.78 -10.09
C SER A 86 47.56 -31.11 -8.99
N SER A 87 47.71 -30.23 -8.01
CA SER A 87 48.62 -30.46 -6.87
C SER A 87 48.14 -31.64 -6.02
N PHE A 88 46.85 -31.72 -5.69
CA PHE A 88 46.29 -32.88 -4.98
C PHE A 88 46.38 -34.18 -5.79
N GLN A 89 46.27 -34.15 -7.12
CA GLN A 89 46.49 -35.33 -7.97
C GLN A 89 47.92 -35.84 -7.88
N LYS A 90 48.91 -34.94 -7.90
CA LYS A 90 50.33 -35.29 -7.72
C LYS A 90 50.59 -35.82 -6.31
N ALA A 91 50.03 -35.18 -5.29
CA ALA A 91 50.11 -35.64 -3.90
C ALA A 91 49.52 -37.05 -3.75
N HIS A 92 48.32 -37.28 -4.29
CA HIS A 92 47.64 -38.57 -4.28
C HIS A 92 48.50 -39.66 -4.94
N LYS A 93 49.12 -39.37 -6.08
CA LYS A 93 50.05 -40.32 -6.74
C LYS A 93 51.25 -40.65 -5.85
N ALA A 94 51.91 -39.64 -5.28
CA ALA A 94 53.05 -39.85 -4.40
C ALA A 94 52.68 -40.67 -3.15
N PHE A 95 51.52 -40.39 -2.52
CA PHE A 95 51.06 -41.13 -1.35
C PHE A 95 50.58 -42.54 -1.67
N ASN A 96 50.05 -42.80 -2.87
CA ASN A 96 49.75 -44.16 -3.36
C ASN A 96 51.02 -45.00 -3.46
N GLU A 97 52.10 -44.46 -4.03
CA GLU A 97 53.40 -45.14 -4.11
C GLU A 97 53.95 -45.48 -2.71
N LEU A 98 53.67 -44.62 -1.71
CA LEU A 98 54.06 -44.81 -0.32
C LEU A 98 53.08 -45.64 0.51
N LYS A 99 51.94 -46.05 -0.06
CA LYS A 99 50.84 -46.74 0.65
C LYS A 99 50.34 -45.98 1.90
N ASN A 100 50.40 -44.64 1.89
CA ASN A 100 49.88 -43.83 2.99
C ASN A 100 48.37 -43.64 2.86
N GLU A 101 47.59 -44.62 3.33
CA GLU A 101 46.13 -44.66 3.17
C GLU A 101 45.41 -43.38 3.62
N GLU A 102 45.86 -42.72 4.70
CA GLU A 102 45.26 -41.48 5.20
C GLU A 102 45.37 -40.36 4.17
N LYS A 103 46.59 -40.05 3.70
CA LYS A 103 46.80 -39.00 2.69
C LYS A 103 46.26 -39.38 1.31
N ILE A 104 46.21 -40.66 0.96
CA ILE A 104 45.55 -41.14 -0.27
C ILE A 104 44.07 -40.74 -0.25
N ASN A 105 43.35 -41.10 0.82
CA ASN A 105 41.94 -40.79 0.97
C ASN A 105 41.72 -39.28 1.09
N ALA A 106 42.51 -38.55 1.89
CA ALA A 106 42.36 -37.11 2.06
C ALA A 106 42.56 -36.34 0.74
N SER A 107 43.61 -36.68 -0.03
CA SER A 107 43.88 -36.04 -1.32
C SER A 107 42.77 -36.33 -2.33
N LEU A 108 42.24 -37.56 -2.36
CA LEU A 108 41.12 -37.92 -3.23
C LEU A 108 39.82 -37.18 -2.84
N GLY A 109 39.59 -37.00 -1.53
CA GLY A 109 38.48 -36.20 -1.01
C GLY A 109 38.55 -34.76 -1.50
N PHE A 110 39.72 -34.12 -1.39
CA PHE A 110 39.96 -32.77 -1.91
C PHE A 110 39.74 -32.66 -3.41
N ILE A 111 40.28 -33.61 -4.20
CA ILE A 111 40.08 -33.60 -5.67
C ILE A 111 38.59 -33.62 -6.01
N ASN A 112 37.80 -34.48 -5.37
CA ASN A 112 36.38 -34.60 -5.67
C ASN A 112 35.59 -33.38 -5.22
N LEU A 113 35.88 -32.85 -4.01
CA LEU A 113 35.27 -31.63 -3.50
C LEU A 113 35.59 -30.41 -4.39
N LEU A 114 36.85 -30.24 -4.78
CA LEU A 114 37.27 -29.12 -5.63
C LEU A 114 36.74 -29.22 -7.05
N LYS A 115 36.63 -30.43 -7.62
CA LYS A 115 35.96 -30.63 -8.92
C LYS A 115 34.51 -30.17 -8.87
N TYR A 116 33.79 -30.45 -7.78
CA TYR A 116 32.44 -29.91 -7.58
C TYR A 116 32.47 -28.37 -7.51
N ILE A 117 33.35 -27.79 -6.67
CA ILE A 117 33.44 -26.34 -6.47
C ILE A 117 33.78 -25.60 -7.77
N SER A 118 34.83 -26.02 -8.50
CA SER A 118 35.29 -25.36 -9.73
C SER A 118 34.31 -25.48 -10.92
N GLY A 119 33.32 -26.35 -10.81
CA GLY A 119 32.36 -26.67 -11.87
C GLY A 119 32.37 -28.17 -12.16
N PRO A 120 31.28 -28.89 -11.86
CA PRO A 120 31.19 -30.34 -12.09
C PRO A 120 31.16 -30.67 -13.60
N GLU A 121 31.60 -31.88 -13.95
CA GLU A 121 31.15 -32.52 -15.18
C GLU A 121 29.65 -32.80 -15.02
N GLU A 122 28.83 -32.31 -15.95
CA GLU A 122 27.35 -32.37 -15.86
C GLU A 122 26.87 -33.78 -15.50
N GLY A 123 26.04 -33.87 -14.46
CA GLY A 123 25.45 -35.12 -13.98
C GLY A 123 26.29 -35.91 -12.97
N LYS A 124 27.47 -35.43 -12.57
CA LYS A 124 28.36 -36.09 -11.57
C LYS A 124 28.38 -35.42 -10.20
N GLU A 125 27.56 -34.40 -9.96
CA GLU A 125 27.59 -33.56 -8.76
C GLU A 125 27.49 -34.36 -7.46
N GLU A 126 26.42 -35.15 -7.34
CA GLU A 126 26.15 -35.97 -6.16
C GLU A 126 27.25 -37.01 -5.94
N ILE A 127 27.68 -37.69 -7.01
CA ILE A 127 28.73 -38.72 -6.98
C ILE A 127 30.05 -38.14 -6.46
N LEU A 128 30.42 -36.93 -6.91
CA LEU A 128 31.63 -36.26 -6.45
C LEU A 128 31.56 -35.95 -4.95
N LEU A 129 30.43 -35.43 -4.46
CA LEU A 129 30.25 -35.07 -3.06
C LEU A 129 30.15 -36.30 -2.14
N GLU A 130 29.44 -37.34 -2.54
CA GLU A 130 29.40 -38.62 -1.80
C GLU A 130 30.77 -39.26 -1.71
N SER A 131 31.51 -39.26 -2.82
CA SER A 131 32.88 -39.77 -2.87
C SER A 131 33.80 -38.95 -1.96
N ALA A 132 33.69 -37.61 -2.00
CA ALA A 132 34.45 -36.73 -1.11
C ALA A 132 34.16 -37.03 0.37
N LYS A 133 32.87 -37.07 0.76
CA LYS A 133 32.43 -37.40 2.13
C LYS A 133 33.04 -38.73 2.59
N LYS A 134 32.91 -39.79 1.77
CA LYS A 134 33.41 -41.13 2.08
C LYS A 134 34.93 -41.16 2.22
N CYS A 135 35.65 -40.42 1.38
CA CYS A 135 37.11 -40.31 1.44
C CYS A 135 37.56 -39.59 2.72
N PHE A 136 36.94 -38.46 3.08
CA PHE A 136 37.27 -37.74 4.31
C PHE A 136 36.94 -38.58 5.55
N ASN A 137 35.79 -39.26 5.58
CA ASN A 137 35.42 -40.15 6.69
C ASN A 137 36.48 -41.24 6.94
N LYS A 138 36.99 -41.87 5.87
CA LYS A 138 38.09 -42.85 5.96
C LYS A 138 39.39 -42.24 6.48
N ALA A 139 39.81 -41.09 5.93
CA ALA A 139 41.04 -40.42 6.35
C ALA A 139 40.97 -39.99 7.82
N LYS A 140 39.83 -39.45 8.26
CA LYS A 140 39.54 -39.12 9.66
C LYS A 140 39.71 -40.33 10.58
N LEU A 141 39.05 -41.45 10.27
CA LEU A 141 39.12 -42.66 11.10
C LEU A 141 40.55 -43.19 11.25
N ILE A 142 41.38 -43.05 10.20
CA ILE A 142 42.80 -43.43 10.26
C ILE A 142 43.60 -42.48 11.15
N ASN A 143 43.43 -41.15 11.00
CA ASN A 143 44.10 -40.17 11.85
C ASN A 143 43.73 -40.31 13.33
N PHE A 144 42.44 -40.53 13.62
CA PHE A 144 41.96 -40.81 14.96
C PHE A 144 42.64 -42.04 15.57
N LYS A 145 42.73 -43.15 14.83
CA LYS A 145 43.43 -44.37 15.27
C LYS A 145 44.93 -44.16 15.51
N LYS A 146 45.57 -43.22 14.79
CA LYS A 146 46.98 -42.84 14.96
C LYS A 146 47.22 -41.88 16.13
N GLY A 147 46.17 -41.37 16.79
CA GLY A 147 46.29 -40.35 17.84
C GLY A 147 46.53 -38.93 17.32
N ASN A 148 46.42 -38.70 16.00
CA ASN A 148 46.61 -37.38 15.39
C ASN A 148 45.31 -36.56 15.45
N VAL A 149 44.98 -36.05 16.62
CA VAL A 149 43.68 -35.37 16.88
C VAL A 149 43.49 -34.14 16.00
N ILE A 150 44.48 -33.24 15.89
CA ILE A 150 44.41 -32.01 15.06
C ILE A 150 44.08 -32.35 13.60
N ASP A 151 44.81 -33.30 13.01
CA ASP A 151 44.60 -33.68 11.61
C ASP A 151 43.27 -34.42 11.42
N SER A 152 42.79 -35.16 12.43
CA SER A 152 41.45 -35.73 12.40
C SER A 152 40.37 -34.65 12.33
N VAL A 153 40.48 -33.59 13.13
CA VAL A 153 39.52 -32.48 13.17
C VAL A 153 39.54 -31.67 11.87
N LYS A 154 40.73 -31.42 11.30
CA LYS A 154 40.88 -30.79 9.97
C LYS A 154 40.10 -31.55 8.89
N ILE A 155 40.21 -32.89 8.88
CA ILE A 155 39.46 -33.73 7.94
C ILE A 155 37.96 -33.76 8.25
N GLU A 156 37.56 -33.72 9.53
CA GLU A 156 36.15 -33.61 9.94
C GLU A 156 35.50 -32.33 9.41
N ILE A 157 36.22 -31.19 9.44
CA ILE A 157 35.75 -29.93 8.87
C ILE A 157 35.48 -30.08 7.37
N LEU A 158 36.39 -30.72 6.62
CA LEU A 158 36.19 -30.96 5.18
C LEU A 158 35.06 -31.95 4.89
N GLU A 159 34.90 -32.98 5.73
CA GLU A 159 33.75 -33.89 5.68
C GLU A 159 32.44 -33.13 5.88
N SER A 160 32.39 -32.19 6.84
CA SER A 160 31.23 -31.34 7.10
C SER A 160 30.90 -30.45 5.90
N ARG A 161 31.94 -29.91 5.23
CA ARG A 161 31.78 -29.11 4.02
C ARG A 161 31.22 -29.93 2.85
N ALA A 162 31.73 -31.15 2.64
CA ALA A 162 31.22 -32.04 1.59
C ALA A 162 29.78 -32.50 1.86
N LEU A 163 29.46 -32.82 3.12
CA LEU A 163 28.13 -33.25 3.55
C LEU A 163 27.10 -32.12 3.41
N GLU A 164 27.46 -30.89 3.77
CA GLU A 164 26.57 -29.74 3.63
C GLU A 164 26.25 -29.43 2.16
N LEU A 165 27.27 -29.41 1.28
CA LEU A 165 27.04 -29.23 -0.16
C LEU A 165 26.18 -30.37 -0.74
N LEU A 166 26.34 -31.61 -0.25
CA LEU A 166 25.52 -32.76 -0.66
C LEU A 166 24.05 -32.59 -0.24
N ILE A 167 23.80 -32.09 0.97
CA ILE A 167 22.45 -31.75 1.44
C ILE A 167 21.83 -30.70 0.53
N GLY A 168 22.56 -29.62 0.22
CA GLY A 168 22.10 -28.58 -0.69
C GLY A 168 21.74 -29.12 -2.07
N GLU A 169 22.61 -29.94 -2.64
CA GLU A 169 22.40 -30.50 -3.98
C GLU A 169 21.17 -31.41 -4.06
N LYS A 170 20.96 -32.26 -3.05
CA LYS A 170 19.75 -33.10 -2.97
C LYS A 170 18.47 -32.29 -2.77
N LEU A 171 18.52 -31.21 -1.99
CA LEU A 171 17.39 -30.32 -1.77
C LEU A 171 16.99 -29.56 -3.05
N ILE A 172 17.96 -29.10 -3.84
CA ILE A 172 17.68 -28.40 -5.10
C ILE A 172 17.06 -29.35 -6.15
N ARG A 173 17.52 -30.60 -6.21
CA ARG A 173 17.04 -31.60 -7.18
C ARG A 173 15.63 -32.14 -6.88
N ILE A 174 15.10 -31.88 -5.67
CA ILE A 174 13.83 -32.42 -5.18
C ILE A 174 13.86 -33.96 -5.23
N ASP A 175 14.88 -34.56 -4.62
CA ASP A 175 14.96 -36.02 -4.47
C ASP A 175 13.88 -36.51 -3.48
N GLU A 176 12.73 -36.96 -4.00
CA GLU A 176 11.59 -37.46 -3.22
C GLU A 176 11.94 -38.68 -2.35
N GLN A 177 13.04 -39.39 -2.64
CA GLN A 177 13.50 -40.56 -1.88
C GLN A 177 14.45 -40.19 -0.72
N MET A 178 14.83 -38.91 -0.58
CA MET A 178 15.79 -38.48 0.43
C MET A 178 15.21 -38.50 1.86
N ASN A 179 15.88 -39.22 2.76
CA ASN A 179 15.68 -39.07 4.21
C ASN A 179 16.45 -37.85 4.74
N LEU A 180 15.93 -36.64 4.45
CA LEU A 180 16.59 -35.37 4.81
C LEU A 180 16.98 -35.28 6.29
N ASN A 181 16.13 -35.82 7.19
CA ASN A 181 16.36 -35.77 8.63
C ASN A 181 17.63 -36.51 9.06
N GLU A 182 17.97 -37.60 8.36
CA GLU A 182 19.17 -38.38 8.65
C GLU A 182 20.45 -37.61 8.31
N TYR A 183 20.50 -36.99 7.13
CA TYR A 183 21.63 -36.17 6.71
C TYR A 183 21.81 -34.93 7.59
N ILE A 184 20.72 -34.25 7.98
CA ILE A 184 20.81 -33.10 8.89
C ILE A 184 21.30 -33.55 10.27
N LEU A 185 20.84 -34.70 10.77
CA LEU A 185 21.29 -35.23 12.05
C LEU A 185 22.77 -35.66 12.00
N GLU A 186 23.20 -36.26 10.88
CA GLU A 186 24.61 -36.60 10.62
C GLU A 186 25.47 -35.32 10.65
N TYR A 187 25.02 -34.27 9.98
CA TYR A 187 25.70 -32.98 9.94
C TYR A 187 25.77 -32.33 11.34
N ASP A 188 24.66 -32.27 12.08
CA ASP A 188 24.64 -31.66 13.42
C ASP A 188 25.58 -32.37 14.39
N LYS A 189 25.62 -33.72 14.36
CA LYS A 189 26.53 -34.51 15.18
C LYS A 189 28.00 -34.22 14.85
N LEU A 190 28.32 -34.08 13.56
CA LEU A 190 29.66 -33.76 13.10
C LEU A 190 30.10 -32.38 13.59
N ILE A 191 29.24 -31.37 13.49
CA ILE A 191 29.53 -30.00 13.94
C ILE A 191 29.72 -29.93 15.46
N ILE A 192 28.89 -30.62 16.28
CA ILE A 192 29.07 -30.66 17.74
C ILE A 192 30.46 -31.18 18.10
N LYS A 193 30.89 -32.26 17.43
CA LYS A 193 32.20 -32.85 17.69
C LYS A 193 33.35 -31.89 17.34
N ILE A 194 33.27 -31.24 16.17
CA ILE A 194 34.25 -30.24 15.74
C ILE A 194 34.32 -29.09 16.75
N GLU A 195 33.18 -28.63 17.23
CA GLU A 195 33.06 -27.54 18.21
C GLU A 195 33.75 -27.87 19.55
N GLU A 196 33.53 -29.07 20.09
CA GLU A 196 34.19 -29.55 21.31
C GLU A 196 35.72 -29.61 21.17
N GLU A 197 36.21 -30.11 20.04
CA GLU A 197 37.65 -30.22 19.77
C GLU A 197 38.32 -28.85 19.55
N ILE A 198 37.64 -27.92 18.85
CA ILE A 198 38.15 -26.55 18.66
C ILE A 198 38.25 -25.80 20.00
N LYS A 199 37.30 -25.99 20.92
CA LYS A 199 37.36 -25.37 22.26
C LYS A 199 38.58 -25.83 23.06
N ASN A 200 39.03 -27.07 22.84
CA ASN A 200 40.13 -27.68 23.59
C ASN A 200 41.52 -27.42 22.97
N GLN A 201 41.61 -26.83 21.78
CA GLN A 201 42.87 -26.66 21.05
C GLN A 201 43.06 -25.23 20.55
N GLN A 202 44.25 -24.66 20.77
CA GLN A 202 44.50 -23.24 20.50
C GLN A 202 44.97 -22.93 19.07
N ASP A 203 45.31 -23.93 18.26
CA ASP A 203 46.01 -23.69 16.99
C ASP A 203 45.41 -24.45 15.79
N PHE A 204 44.53 -23.76 15.05
CA PHE A 204 43.99 -24.22 13.76
C PHE A 204 44.36 -23.22 12.67
N SER A 205 44.74 -23.69 11.48
CA SER A 205 44.99 -22.74 10.38
C SER A 205 43.69 -22.05 9.93
N GLU A 206 43.85 -20.82 9.45
CA GLU A 206 42.75 -19.96 9.00
C GLU A 206 41.86 -20.63 7.95
N ILE A 207 42.48 -21.46 7.11
CA ILE A 207 41.87 -22.26 6.05
C ILE A 207 40.69 -23.08 6.57
N TYR A 208 40.93 -23.89 7.61
CA TYR A 208 39.94 -24.84 8.10
C TYR A 208 38.82 -24.12 8.85
N LEU A 209 39.15 -23.09 9.61
CA LEU A 209 38.14 -22.27 10.30
C LEU A 209 37.22 -21.55 9.29
N ASN A 210 37.77 -21.05 8.18
CA ASN A 210 36.97 -20.47 7.09
C ASN A 210 36.07 -21.52 6.42
N GLN A 211 36.57 -22.73 6.15
CA GLN A 211 35.73 -23.82 5.60
C GLN A 211 34.61 -24.24 6.56
N LEU A 212 34.88 -24.26 7.87
CA LEU A 212 33.85 -24.52 8.89
C LEU A 212 32.77 -23.44 8.88
N LEU A 213 33.16 -22.16 8.87
CA LEU A 213 32.21 -21.04 8.81
C LEU A 213 31.36 -21.08 7.53
N LYS A 214 31.96 -21.37 6.37
CA LYS A 214 31.25 -21.55 5.09
C LYS A 214 30.25 -22.71 5.15
N SER A 215 30.64 -23.83 5.76
CA SER A 215 29.73 -24.97 5.94
C SER A 215 28.54 -24.61 6.85
N ILE A 216 28.78 -23.97 7.99
CA ILE A 216 27.70 -23.58 8.91
C ILE A 216 26.77 -22.55 8.26
N SER A 217 27.31 -21.56 7.54
CA SER A 217 26.50 -20.52 6.90
C SER A 217 25.63 -21.07 5.77
N GLU A 218 26.19 -21.88 4.87
CA GLU A 218 25.47 -22.40 3.70
C GLU A 218 24.48 -23.51 4.08
N SER A 219 24.78 -24.37 5.06
CA SER A 219 23.83 -25.40 5.56
C SER A 219 22.51 -24.80 6.03
N LEU A 220 22.55 -23.65 6.71
CA LEU A 220 21.33 -22.97 7.14
C LEU A 220 20.51 -22.47 5.95
N ILE A 221 21.16 -21.90 4.93
CA ILE A 221 20.48 -21.40 3.72
C ILE A 221 19.73 -22.55 3.02
N TRP A 222 20.37 -23.71 2.87
CA TRP A 222 19.75 -24.88 2.26
C TRP A 222 18.51 -25.34 3.04
N ILE A 223 18.67 -25.55 4.34
CA ILE A 223 17.58 -26.03 5.21
C ILE A 223 16.45 -24.99 5.28
N GLN A 224 16.79 -23.71 5.36
CA GLN A 224 15.81 -22.65 5.48
C GLN A 224 14.99 -22.50 4.20
N PHE A 225 15.59 -22.44 3.01
CA PHE A 225 14.85 -22.07 1.80
C PHE A 225 14.25 -23.27 1.04
N PHE A 226 14.89 -24.44 1.14
CA PHE A 226 14.59 -25.59 0.28
C PHE A 226 14.08 -26.83 1.04
N SER A 227 14.10 -26.83 2.39
CA SER A 227 13.49 -27.92 3.17
C SER A 227 11.96 -27.86 3.13
N PRO A 228 11.27 -29.02 3.08
CA PRO A 228 9.82 -29.06 3.26
C PRO A 228 9.41 -28.45 4.61
N ILE A 229 8.50 -27.49 4.57
CA ILE A 229 7.97 -26.68 5.67
C ILE A 229 7.43 -27.54 6.82
N GLU A 230 6.78 -28.66 6.49
CA GLU A 230 6.23 -29.62 7.47
C GLU A 230 7.30 -30.50 8.14
N LYS A 231 8.44 -30.70 7.46
CA LYS A 231 9.57 -31.50 7.95
C LYS A 231 10.63 -30.64 8.63
N LEU A 232 10.44 -29.31 8.68
CA LEU A 232 11.46 -28.40 9.14
C LEU A 232 11.77 -28.66 10.61
N ILE A 233 13.00 -29.11 10.81
CA ILE A 233 13.58 -29.34 12.12
C ILE A 233 13.77 -27.96 12.78
N SER A 234 12.73 -27.55 13.51
CA SER A 234 12.69 -26.65 14.65
C SER A 234 13.43 -25.31 14.54
N LYS A 235 12.71 -24.23 14.82
CA LYS A 235 13.22 -22.94 15.33
C LYS A 235 14.44 -23.09 16.27
N GLN A 236 14.56 -24.21 17.00
CA GLN A 236 15.67 -24.58 17.86
C GLN A 236 17.01 -24.82 17.14
N ILE A 237 17.05 -25.43 15.94
CA ILE A 237 18.32 -25.61 15.20
C ILE A 237 18.92 -24.26 14.83
N VAL A 238 18.10 -23.33 14.36
CA VAL A 238 18.56 -21.99 13.99
C VAL A 238 19.11 -21.24 15.20
N ILE A 239 18.43 -21.34 16.35
CA ILE A 239 18.91 -20.80 17.63
C ILE A 239 20.26 -21.42 18.01
N LYS A 240 20.36 -22.75 17.99
CA LYS A 240 21.59 -23.47 18.33
C LYS A 240 22.75 -23.07 17.42
N ASN A 241 22.50 -22.90 16.12
CA ASN A 241 23.53 -22.44 15.19
C ASN A 241 23.94 -20.97 15.43
N MET A 242 23.02 -20.08 15.81
CA MET A 242 23.38 -18.73 16.27
C MET A 242 24.25 -18.75 17.51
N GLU A 243 23.87 -19.55 18.53
CA GLU A 243 24.64 -19.72 19.77
C GLU A 243 26.06 -20.25 19.49
N ARG A 244 26.17 -21.25 18.60
CA ARG A 244 27.47 -21.79 18.14
C ARG A 244 28.36 -20.74 17.51
N ILE A 245 27.82 -19.93 16.60
CA ILE A 245 28.61 -18.87 15.96
C ILE A 245 29.04 -17.83 16.99
N GLU A 246 28.19 -17.48 17.95
CA GLU A 246 28.58 -16.59 19.04
C GLU A 246 29.72 -17.18 19.90
N GLU A 247 29.73 -18.48 20.12
CA GLU A 247 30.85 -19.15 20.80
C GLU A 247 32.13 -19.17 19.96
N PHE A 248 32.03 -19.44 18.65
CA PHE A 248 33.18 -19.34 17.75
C PHE A 248 33.74 -17.91 17.68
N ILE A 249 32.87 -16.89 17.66
CA ILE A 249 33.28 -15.48 17.73
C ILE A 249 34.11 -15.22 18.99
N LYS A 250 33.71 -15.72 20.17
CA LYS A 250 34.48 -15.55 21.41
C LYS A 250 35.85 -16.21 21.35
N ILE A 251 36.01 -17.27 20.57
CA ILE A 251 37.30 -17.94 20.33
C ILE A 251 38.13 -17.09 19.37
N PHE A 252 37.56 -16.66 18.25
CA PHE A 252 38.27 -15.88 17.23
C PHE A 252 38.66 -14.48 17.70
N GLU A 253 37.87 -13.84 18.59
CA GLU A 253 38.21 -12.55 19.21
C GLU A 253 39.51 -12.60 20.03
N LYS A 254 39.96 -13.80 20.43
CA LYS A 254 41.25 -14.02 21.10
C LYS A 254 42.42 -14.27 20.14
N THR A 255 42.16 -14.28 18.83
CA THR A 255 43.16 -14.52 17.79
C THR A 255 43.35 -13.27 16.92
N ASP A 256 44.49 -13.13 16.26
CA ASP A 256 44.75 -12.04 15.30
C ASP A 256 44.15 -12.29 13.90
N LYS A 257 43.22 -13.25 13.76
CA LYS A 257 42.62 -13.66 12.47
C LYS A 257 41.44 -12.78 12.08
N ARG A 258 41.74 -11.61 11.52
CA ARG A 258 40.76 -10.55 11.20
C ARG A 258 39.73 -10.98 10.16
N GLU A 259 40.14 -11.70 9.10
CA GLU A 259 39.25 -12.15 8.04
C GLU A 259 38.18 -13.15 8.52
N ILE A 260 38.58 -14.15 9.31
CA ILE A 260 37.62 -15.09 9.93
C ILE A 260 36.64 -14.37 10.85
N LEU A 261 37.14 -13.47 11.68
CA LEU A 261 36.30 -12.74 12.62
C LEU A 261 35.27 -11.86 11.90
N PHE A 262 35.69 -11.19 10.82
CA PHE A 262 34.80 -10.42 9.94
C PHE A 262 33.71 -11.30 9.32
N ALA A 263 34.08 -12.46 8.76
CA ALA A 263 33.12 -13.40 8.19
C ALA A 263 32.12 -13.89 9.25
N ALA A 264 32.59 -14.24 10.45
CA ALA A 264 31.73 -14.69 11.56
C ALA A 264 30.71 -13.62 11.98
N TYR A 265 31.10 -12.33 12.03
CA TYR A 265 30.16 -11.24 12.30
C TYR A 265 29.08 -11.10 11.21
N ALA A 266 29.46 -11.20 9.93
CA ALA A 266 28.50 -11.15 8.83
C ALA A 266 27.53 -12.35 8.89
N ILE A 267 28.02 -13.57 9.12
CA ILE A 267 27.18 -14.77 9.24
C ILE A 267 26.21 -14.64 10.42
N ASN A 268 26.70 -14.23 11.61
CA ASN A 268 25.83 -14.12 12.77
C ASN A 268 24.75 -13.03 12.59
N SER A 269 25.09 -11.94 11.90
CA SER A 269 24.09 -10.94 11.50
C SER A 269 23.05 -11.56 10.58
N SER A 270 23.48 -12.29 9.55
CA SER A 270 22.61 -12.96 8.60
C SER A 270 21.67 -13.95 9.30
N PHE A 271 22.14 -14.68 10.30
CA PHE A 271 21.29 -15.61 11.04
C PHE A 271 20.24 -14.88 11.89
N ASN A 272 20.63 -13.80 12.57
CA ASN A 272 19.70 -13.02 13.39
C ASN A 272 18.61 -12.35 12.53
N GLU A 273 18.94 -11.80 11.36
CA GLU A 273 17.94 -11.20 10.47
C GLU A 273 17.00 -12.25 9.87
N ASN A 274 17.53 -13.42 9.46
CA ASN A 274 16.73 -14.50 8.89
C ASN A 274 15.80 -15.08 9.95
N TYR A 275 16.30 -15.25 11.18
CA TYR A 275 15.48 -15.67 12.30
C TYR A 275 14.34 -14.68 12.58
N ALA A 276 14.65 -13.39 12.58
CA ALA A 276 13.67 -12.33 12.76
C ALA A 276 12.60 -12.31 11.64
N ALA A 277 13.01 -12.54 10.39
CA ALA A 277 12.09 -12.59 9.26
C ALA A 277 11.21 -13.83 9.30
N VAL A 278 11.78 -15.01 9.58
CA VAL A 278 11.11 -16.29 9.35
C VAL A 278 10.37 -16.83 10.57
N PHE A 279 10.98 -16.77 11.76
CA PHE A 279 10.48 -17.48 12.94
C PHE A 279 9.90 -16.59 14.04
N VAL A 280 10.09 -15.27 13.92
CA VAL A 280 9.62 -14.31 14.92
C VAL A 280 8.35 -13.65 14.44
N ASN A 281 7.27 -13.91 15.18
CA ASN A 281 5.93 -13.49 14.77
C ASN A 281 5.48 -12.19 15.45
N ASN A 282 6.14 -11.78 16.53
CA ASN A 282 5.81 -10.59 17.30
C ASN A 282 6.70 -9.42 16.87
N GLN A 283 6.13 -8.25 16.57
CA GLN A 283 6.88 -7.10 16.05
C GLN A 283 7.99 -6.61 17.00
N PHE A 284 7.79 -6.69 18.31
CA PHE A 284 8.78 -6.25 19.31
C PHE A 284 9.94 -7.22 19.43
N GLU A 285 9.64 -8.52 19.41
CA GLU A 285 10.67 -9.56 19.38
C GLU A 285 11.45 -9.49 18.05
N GLN A 286 10.77 -9.28 16.93
CA GLN A 286 11.41 -9.14 15.62
C GLN A 286 12.40 -7.97 15.63
N LYS A 287 12.00 -6.82 16.20
CA LYS A 287 12.87 -5.65 16.40
C LYS A 287 14.12 -5.98 17.19
N LYS A 288 14.01 -6.81 18.23
CA LYS A 288 15.15 -7.22 19.07
C LYS A 288 16.20 -7.93 18.21
N TYR A 289 15.80 -8.93 17.44
CA TYR A 289 16.71 -9.70 16.58
C TYR A 289 17.29 -8.86 15.43
N LEU A 290 16.50 -7.98 14.80
CA LEU A 290 17.03 -7.05 13.79
C LEU A 290 18.07 -6.07 14.36
N LYS A 291 17.90 -5.62 15.62
CA LYS A 291 18.92 -4.81 16.31
C LYS A 291 20.18 -5.59 16.64
N ILE A 292 20.05 -6.88 17.00
CA ILE A 292 21.20 -7.76 17.23
C ILE A 292 21.97 -7.95 15.92
N ALA A 293 21.28 -8.22 14.81
CA ALA A 293 21.88 -8.30 13.48
C ALA A 293 22.66 -7.00 13.15
N GLN A 294 22.02 -5.84 13.34
CA GLN A 294 22.67 -4.55 13.11
C GLN A 294 23.93 -4.34 13.97
N LYS A 295 23.92 -4.80 15.23
CA LYS A 295 25.09 -4.73 16.13
C LYS A 295 26.26 -5.56 15.59
N TRP A 296 25.99 -6.75 15.07
CA TRP A 296 27.03 -7.61 14.48
C TRP A 296 27.62 -7.01 13.21
N LEU A 297 26.80 -6.47 12.31
CA LEU A 297 27.31 -5.76 11.12
C LEU A 297 28.19 -4.57 11.47
N LYS A 298 27.83 -3.79 12.50
CA LYS A 298 28.67 -2.67 12.96
C LYS A 298 30.04 -3.13 13.45
N ARG A 299 30.15 -4.34 14.04
CA ARG A 299 31.46 -4.91 14.39
C ARG A 299 32.26 -5.31 13.16
N GLY A 300 31.61 -5.88 12.14
CA GLY A 300 32.24 -6.15 10.85
C GLY A 300 32.70 -4.86 10.15
N GLU A 301 31.92 -3.79 10.22
CA GLU A 301 32.24 -2.48 9.61
C GLU A 301 33.56 -1.90 10.11
N ILE A 302 33.95 -2.17 11.37
CA ILE A 302 35.24 -1.75 11.94
C ILE A 302 36.41 -2.45 11.26
N LEU A 303 36.26 -3.73 10.92
CA LEU A 303 37.33 -4.53 10.30
C LEU A 303 37.38 -4.35 8.79
N LEU A 304 36.31 -3.85 8.16
CA LEU A 304 36.16 -3.74 6.71
C LEU A 304 37.38 -3.18 5.95
N PRO A 305 38.12 -2.16 6.43
CA PRO A 305 39.31 -1.64 5.73
C PRO A 305 40.47 -2.64 5.59
N GLU A 306 40.52 -3.67 6.44
CA GLU A 306 41.56 -4.69 6.48
C GLU A 306 41.22 -5.92 5.61
N ILE A 307 39.98 -6.00 5.10
CA ILE A 307 39.46 -7.22 4.46
C ILE A 307 39.63 -7.18 2.95
N ASN A 308 40.31 -8.18 2.41
CA ASN A 308 40.59 -8.29 0.97
C ASN A 308 39.96 -9.50 0.27
N ALA A 309 39.35 -10.43 1.02
CA ALA A 309 38.74 -11.63 0.45
C ALA A 309 37.36 -11.33 -0.17
N PRO A 310 37.18 -11.42 -1.50
CA PRO A 310 35.88 -11.20 -2.15
C PRO A 310 34.71 -12.00 -1.54
N PRO A 311 34.84 -13.28 -1.17
CA PRO A 311 33.71 -14.05 -0.61
C PRO A 311 33.16 -13.44 0.68
N SER A 312 34.04 -13.02 1.59
CA SER A 312 33.67 -12.41 2.87
C SER A 312 33.03 -11.04 2.65
N LEU A 313 33.58 -10.24 1.74
CA LEU A 313 33.00 -8.94 1.36
C LEU A 313 31.60 -9.12 0.74
N ALA A 314 31.44 -10.12 -0.13
CA ALA A 314 30.16 -10.44 -0.76
C ALA A 314 29.07 -10.70 0.30
N LEU A 315 29.37 -11.58 1.26
CA LEU A 315 28.46 -11.92 2.34
C LEU A 315 28.12 -10.71 3.23
N TYR A 316 29.11 -9.90 3.58
CA TYR A 316 28.91 -8.70 4.40
C TYR A 316 27.97 -7.69 3.71
N TYR A 317 28.25 -7.34 2.45
CA TYR A 317 27.43 -6.39 1.71
C TYR A 317 26.02 -6.94 1.44
N PHE A 318 25.88 -8.24 1.15
CA PHE A 318 24.58 -8.88 1.03
C PHE A 318 23.77 -8.79 2.32
N THR A 319 24.38 -9.15 3.45
CA THR A 319 23.72 -9.11 4.77
C THR A 319 23.35 -7.69 5.18
N ARG A 320 24.19 -6.70 4.84
CA ARG A 320 23.89 -5.29 5.09
C ARG A 320 22.73 -4.79 4.23
N PHE A 321 22.69 -5.23 2.98
CA PHE A 321 21.59 -4.97 2.05
C PHE A 321 20.28 -5.59 2.55
N SER A 322 20.25 -6.90 2.82
CA SER A 322 19.05 -7.63 3.29
C SER A 322 18.51 -7.06 4.59
N LEU A 323 19.38 -6.76 5.56
CA LEU A 323 18.98 -6.15 6.83
C LEU A 323 18.33 -4.79 6.61
N SER A 324 18.89 -3.97 5.71
CA SER A 324 18.35 -2.66 5.40
C SER A 324 16.94 -2.76 4.82
N ILE A 325 16.69 -3.74 3.95
CA ILE A 325 15.35 -4.02 3.40
C ILE A 325 14.38 -4.50 4.48
N LEU A 326 14.79 -5.42 5.35
CA LEU A 326 13.96 -5.93 6.45
C LEU A 326 13.61 -4.84 7.47
N LEU A 327 14.55 -3.93 7.74
CA LEU A 327 14.30 -2.76 8.57
C LEU A 327 13.26 -1.84 7.92
N ILE A 328 13.39 -1.53 6.62
CA ILE A 328 12.41 -0.72 5.88
C ILE A 328 11.02 -1.36 5.92
N SER A 329 10.90 -2.65 5.57
CA SER A 329 9.62 -3.35 5.51
C SER A 329 8.94 -3.44 6.89
N SER A 330 9.73 -3.51 7.96
CA SER A 330 9.24 -3.52 9.34
C SER A 330 8.93 -2.11 9.90
N GLY A 331 9.04 -1.06 9.07
CA GLY A 331 8.77 0.33 9.46
C GLY A 331 9.92 1.02 10.21
N TYR A 332 11.11 0.44 10.21
CA TYR A 332 12.33 1.02 10.79
C TYR A 332 13.12 1.80 9.73
N PHE A 333 13.72 2.92 10.12
CA PHE A 333 14.49 3.77 9.20
C PHE A 333 15.79 3.08 8.77
N ALA A 334 16.01 2.94 7.47
CA ALA A 334 17.30 2.57 6.89
C ALA A 334 17.96 3.79 6.21
N LYS A 335 19.29 3.70 6.02
CA LYS A 335 20.11 4.70 5.33
C LYS A 335 19.58 4.97 3.90
N ASN A 336 20.11 6.02 3.26
CA ASN A 336 19.81 6.40 1.87
C ASN A 336 19.72 5.17 0.93
N PHE A 337 18.62 5.04 0.17
CA PHE A 337 18.40 3.97 -0.80
C PHE A 337 19.58 3.78 -1.78
N LYS A 338 20.31 4.86 -2.13
CA LYS A 338 21.53 4.77 -2.95
C LYS A 338 22.55 3.80 -2.35
N HIS A 339 22.83 3.91 -1.05
CA HIS A 339 23.77 3.01 -0.36
C HIS A 339 23.29 1.56 -0.32
N ILE A 340 21.98 1.33 -0.16
CA ILE A 340 21.40 -0.01 -0.19
C ILE A 340 21.66 -0.66 -1.56
N LEU A 341 21.52 0.10 -2.65
CA LEU A 341 21.79 -0.39 -4.00
C LEU A 341 23.27 -0.59 -4.25
N ASP A 342 24.13 0.29 -3.73
CA ASP A 342 25.58 0.14 -3.85
C ASP A 342 26.04 -1.16 -3.15
N ASP A 343 25.51 -1.45 -1.96
CA ASP A 343 25.77 -2.70 -1.25
C ASP A 343 25.37 -3.93 -2.06
N LEU A 344 24.19 -3.90 -2.67
CA LEU A 344 23.74 -5.00 -3.53
C LEU A 344 24.63 -5.18 -4.76
N ASN A 345 25.01 -4.08 -5.43
CA ASN A 345 25.89 -4.15 -6.60
C ASN A 345 27.29 -4.69 -6.22
N LEU A 346 27.85 -4.25 -5.08
CA LEU A 346 29.12 -4.75 -4.56
C LEU A 346 29.03 -6.24 -4.24
N SER A 347 27.96 -6.64 -3.54
CA SER A 347 27.67 -8.05 -3.23
C SER A 347 27.64 -8.90 -4.50
N ILE A 348 26.83 -8.52 -5.50
CA ILE A 348 26.71 -9.23 -6.79
C ILE A 348 28.07 -9.32 -7.50
N GLY A 349 28.83 -8.21 -7.52
CA GLY A 349 30.15 -8.14 -8.12
C GLY A 349 31.12 -9.15 -7.48
N PHE A 350 31.19 -9.21 -6.15
CA PHE A 350 32.05 -10.16 -5.45
C PHE A 350 31.54 -11.62 -5.57
N PHE A 351 30.24 -11.87 -5.50
CA PHE A 351 29.69 -13.22 -5.71
C PHE A 351 29.92 -13.74 -7.12
N SER A 352 30.10 -12.88 -8.12
CA SER A 352 30.48 -13.32 -9.48
C SER A 352 31.86 -14.00 -9.57
N LEU A 353 32.68 -13.83 -8.54
CA LEU A 353 33.97 -14.48 -8.38
C LEU A 353 33.89 -15.76 -7.51
N TYR A 354 32.79 -15.97 -6.79
CA TYR A 354 32.62 -17.07 -5.82
C TYR A 354 32.20 -18.39 -6.49
N PHE A 355 32.72 -19.50 -5.96
CA PHE A 355 32.37 -20.86 -6.35
C PHE A 355 32.06 -21.68 -5.08
N PRO A 356 31.03 -22.56 -5.08
CA PRO A 356 30.44 -23.26 -6.23
C PRO A 356 29.39 -22.48 -7.05
N LYS A 357 29.20 -22.88 -8.33
CA LYS A 357 28.22 -22.29 -9.26
C LYS A 357 26.77 -22.27 -8.73
N THR A 358 26.41 -23.23 -7.88
CA THR A 358 25.09 -23.32 -7.23
C THR A 358 24.87 -22.20 -6.22
N VAL A 359 25.87 -21.83 -5.41
CA VAL A 359 25.74 -20.71 -4.46
C VAL A 359 25.69 -19.36 -5.19
N HIS A 360 26.45 -19.24 -6.28
CA HIS A 360 26.38 -18.08 -7.17
C HIS A 360 24.97 -17.92 -7.80
N SER A 361 24.39 -19.01 -8.33
CA SER A 361 23.06 -18.98 -8.96
C SER A 361 21.96 -18.61 -7.95
N GLN A 362 22.05 -19.11 -6.72
CA GLN A 362 21.15 -18.74 -5.64
C GLN A 362 21.20 -17.25 -5.33
N THR A 363 22.40 -16.72 -5.14
CA THR A 363 22.56 -15.32 -4.76
C THR A 363 22.01 -14.39 -5.83
N MET A 364 22.21 -14.74 -7.10
CA MET A 364 21.62 -14.03 -8.23
C MET A 364 20.09 -14.14 -8.26
N LEU A 365 19.51 -15.31 -7.97
CA LEU A 365 18.06 -15.48 -7.89
C LEU A 365 17.42 -14.77 -6.71
N PHE A 366 18.06 -14.79 -5.54
CA PHE A 366 17.65 -13.96 -4.40
C PHE A 366 17.70 -12.47 -4.77
N SER A 367 18.76 -12.04 -5.46
CA SER A 367 18.88 -10.66 -5.95
C SER A 367 17.74 -10.29 -6.92
N VAL A 368 17.35 -11.20 -7.82
CA VAL A 368 16.18 -11.05 -8.71
C VAL A 368 14.91 -10.84 -7.88
N PHE A 369 14.67 -11.66 -6.86
CA PHE A 369 13.51 -11.52 -5.99
C PHE A 369 13.49 -10.22 -5.17
N PHE A 370 14.66 -9.75 -4.73
CA PHE A 370 14.79 -8.47 -4.05
C PHE A 370 14.50 -7.30 -4.97
N PHE A 371 15.10 -7.25 -6.17
CA PHE A 371 14.81 -6.21 -7.15
C PHE A 371 13.34 -6.22 -7.56
N TRP A 372 12.74 -7.40 -7.70
CA TRP A 372 11.30 -7.54 -7.92
C TRP A 372 10.47 -6.94 -6.78
N THR A 373 10.79 -7.26 -5.52
CA THR A 373 10.10 -6.72 -4.34
C THR A 373 10.17 -5.19 -4.31
N LEU A 374 11.34 -4.63 -4.62
CA LEU A 374 11.54 -3.19 -4.75
C LEU A 374 10.78 -2.60 -5.94
N ALA A 375 10.73 -3.29 -7.08
CA ALA A 375 9.99 -2.87 -8.27
C ALA A 375 8.47 -2.89 -8.06
N LEU A 376 7.96 -3.74 -7.17
CA LEU A 376 6.55 -3.74 -6.78
C LEU A 376 6.20 -2.69 -5.74
N SER A 377 7.16 -2.28 -4.91
CA SER A 377 6.91 -1.39 -3.81
C SER A 377 6.43 -0.02 -4.30
N ARG A 378 5.16 0.30 -4.05
CA ARG A 378 4.55 1.59 -4.41
C ARG A 378 5.13 2.78 -3.64
N SER A 379 5.89 2.51 -2.59
CA SER A 379 6.67 3.52 -1.87
C SER A 379 7.91 3.99 -2.66
N VAL A 380 8.34 3.21 -3.66
CA VAL A 380 9.46 3.52 -4.57
C VAL A 380 8.93 4.27 -5.80
N PRO A 381 9.58 5.36 -6.26
CA PRO A 381 9.17 6.07 -7.47
C PRO A 381 9.17 5.19 -8.73
N ASP A 382 8.23 5.42 -9.65
CA ASP A 382 8.05 4.58 -10.85
C ASP A 382 9.31 4.45 -11.71
N ILE A 383 10.11 5.52 -11.86
CA ILE A 383 11.39 5.47 -12.59
C ILE A 383 12.34 4.46 -11.95
N GLN A 384 12.43 4.45 -10.62
CA GLN A 384 13.28 3.49 -9.92
C GLN A 384 12.70 2.08 -9.97
N ARG A 385 11.37 1.93 -9.87
CA ARG A 385 10.70 0.64 -10.05
C ARG A 385 11.01 0.04 -11.43
N ILE A 386 11.00 0.85 -12.49
CA ILE A 386 11.43 0.46 -13.84
C ILE A 386 12.90 0.06 -13.86
N ASN A 387 13.79 0.83 -13.22
CA ASN A 387 15.22 0.50 -13.17
C ASN A 387 15.48 -0.82 -12.43
N PHE A 388 14.78 -1.08 -11.32
CA PHE A 388 14.88 -2.35 -10.59
C PHE A 388 14.34 -3.52 -11.41
N ALA A 389 13.20 -3.34 -12.07
CA ALA A 389 12.67 -4.31 -13.01
C ALA A 389 13.70 -4.62 -14.11
N GLN A 390 14.33 -3.61 -14.71
CA GLN A 390 15.32 -3.81 -15.76
C GLN A 390 16.57 -4.54 -15.27
N LYS A 391 17.14 -4.11 -14.12
CA LYS A 391 18.27 -4.81 -13.49
C LYS A 391 17.95 -6.27 -13.19
N SER A 392 16.73 -6.55 -12.74
CA SER A 392 16.28 -7.90 -12.46
C SER A 392 16.19 -8.75 -13.72
N LEU A 393 15.75 -8.19 -14.86
CA LEU A 393 15.77 -8.89 -16.15
C LEU A 393 17.19 -9.17 -16.64
N ASP A 394 18.10 -8.22 -16.48
CA ASP A 394 19.50 -8.38 -16.88
C ASP A 394 20.19 -9.46 -16.04
N LEU A 395 19.87 -9.54 -14.74
CA LEU A 395 20.32 -10.66 -13.88
C LEU A 395 19.74 -12.00 -14.30
N ILE A 396 18.45 -12.09 -14.63
CA ILE A 396 17.85 -13.33 -15.15
C ILE A 396 18.56 -13.78 -16.43
N ARG A 397 18.84 -12.84 -17.34
CA ARG A 397 19.58 -13.12 -18.59
C ARG A 397 21.00 -13.62 -18.31
N LEU A 398 21.69 -12.99 -17.36
CA LEU A 398 23.03 -13.40 -16.94
C LEU A 398 23.01 -14.83 -16.38
N VAL A 399 22.10 -15.11 -15.43
CA VAL A 399 21.92 -16.43 -14.81
C VAL A 399 21.64 -17.50 -15.87
N THR A 400 20.71 -17.23 -16.78
CA THR A 400 20.34 -18.18 -17.85
C THR A 400 21.48 -18.44 -18.83
N LYS A 401 22.36 -17.45 -19.05
CA LYS A 401 23.52 -17.57 -19.95
C LYS A 401 24.71 -18.28 -19.30
N GLU A 402 24.97 -18.02 -18.02
CA GLU A 402 26.18 -18.51 -17.34
C GLU A 402 26.03 -19.90 -16.71
N ILE A 403 24.80 -20.37 -16.48
CA ILE A 403 24.54 -21.58 -15.68
C ILE A 403 23.81 -22.62 -16.53
N SER A 404 24.54 -23.64 -16.98
CA SER A 404 23.97 -24.75 -17.76
C SER A 404 22.91 -25.56 -16.98
N ILE A 405 23.06 -25.63 -15.65
CA ILE A 405 22.14 -26.26 -14.70
C ILE A 405 20.70 -25.72 -14.81
N VAL A 406 20.50 -24.47 -15.24
CA VAL A 406 19.15 -23.88 -15.41
C VAL A 406 18.32 -24.64 -16.48
N ASN A 407 19.01 -25.26 -17.44
CA ASN A 407 18.39 -26.05 -18.50
C ASN A 407 18.27 -27.54 -18.15
N ASP A 408 18.83 -27.97 -17.01
CA ASP A 408 18.73 -29.36 -16.55
C ASP A 408 17.35 -29.59 -15.90
N PRO A 409 16.54 -30.55 -16.41
CA PRO A 409 15.23 -30.86 -15.86
C PRO A 409 15.22 -31.35 -14.41
N ASN A 410 16.39 -31.72 -13.85
CA ASN A 410 16.54 -32.08 -12.44
C ASN A 410 16.52 -30.86 -11.51
N TYR A 411 16.72 -29.64 -12.01
CA TYR A 411 16.77 -28.40 -11.20
C TYR A 411 15.50 -27.56 -11.36
N LYS A 412 14.33 -28.22 -11.23
CA LYS A 412 13.00 -27.63 -11.50
C LYS A 412 12.75 -26.31 -10.78
N ILE A 413 13.25 -26.17 -9.55
CA ILE A 413 12.99 -24.99 -8.71
C ILE A 413 13.60 -23.70 -9.31
N TYR A 414 14.78 -23.80 -9.94
CA TYR A 414 15.41 -22.66 -10.61
C TYR A 414 14.71 -22.30 -11.93
N ASN A 415 14.29 -23.31 -12.69
CA ASN A 415 13.52 -23.08 -13.91
C ASN A 415 12.21 -22.34 -13.61
N ILE A 416 11.51 -22.76 -12.55
CA ILE A 416 10.29 -22.09 -12.07
C ILE A 416 10.60 -20.67 -11.62
N ALA A 417 11.58 -20.48 -10.72
CA ALA A 417 11.97 -19.15 -10.23
C ALA A 417 12.29 -18.17 -11.38
N ILE A 418 12.97 -18.63 -12.43
CA ILE A 418 13.28 -17.83 -13.61
C ILE A 418 12.03 -17.49 -14.41
N ASN A 419 11.17 -18.47 -14.72
CA ASN A 419 9.92 -18.20 -15.45
C ASN A 419 9.03 -17.22 -14.66
N VAL A 420 8.94 -17.40 -13.34
CA VAL A 420 8.22 -16.51 -12.41
C VAL A 420 8.80 -15.10 -12.46
N GLY A 421 10.12 -14.96 -12.35
CA GLY A 421 10.81 -13.68 -12.47
C GLY A 421 10.51 -13.01 -13.81
N ILE A 422 10.64 -13.72 -14.93
CA ILE A 422 10.32 -13.19 -16.27
C ILE A 422 8.89 -12.69 -16.34
N SER A 423 7.92 -13.49 -15.90
CA SER A 423 6.50 -13.12 -15.91
C SER A 423 6.26 -11.87 -15.06
N ALA A 424 6.70 -11.89 -13.81
CA ALA A 424 6.41 -10.84 -12.85
C ALA A 424 7.07 -9.51 -13.20
N ILE A 425 8.32 -9.51 -13.66
CA ILE A 425 9.03 -8.29 -14.03
C ILE A 425 8.42 -7.67 -15.29
N ASN A 426 8.06 -8.49 -16.29
CA ASN A 426 7.38 -7.98 -17.47
C ASN A 426 5.99 -7.44 -17.14
N ALA A 427 5.28 -8.00 -16.16
CA ALA A 427 4.02 -7.43 -15.68
C ALA A 427 4.21 -6.02 -15.11
N ILE A 428 5.27 -5.81 -14.32
CA ILE A 428 5.61 -4.50 -13.73
C ILE A 428 6.01 -3.50 -14.81
N LEU A 429 6.88 -3.89 -15.75
CA LEU A 429 7.27 -3.01 -16.85
C LEU A 429 6.06 -2.66 -17.73
N GLY A 430 5.18 -3.62 -17.98
CA GLY A 430 3.91 -3.41 -18.66
C GLY A 430 3.03 -2.37 -17.97
N ASP A 431 2.87 -2.48 -16.66
CA ASP A 431 2.06 -1.57 -15.81
C ASP A 431 2.64 -0.14 -15.75
N LEU A 432 3.97 0.00 -15.76
CA LEU A 432 4.66 1.28 -15.52
C LEU A 432 5.05 2.05 -16.79
N LYS A 433 5.23 1.38 -17.92
CA LYS A 433 5.70 2.03 -19.16
C LYS A 433 4.60 2.91 -19.76
N LYS A 434 4.95 4.18 -20.02
CA LYS A 434 4.04 5.16 -20.63
C LYS A 434 3.76 4.90 -22.12
N ASP A 435 4.74 4.34 -22.84
CA ASP A 435 4.54 3.96 -24.25
C ASP A 435 3.62 2.73 -24.33
N ARG A 436 2.49 2.89 -25.01
CA ARG A 436 1.46 1.83 -25.09
C ARG A 436 1.94 0.58 -25.82
N LYS A 437 2.84 0.71 -26.79
CA LYS A 437 3.35 -0.44 -27.56
C LYS A 437 4.36 -1.23 -26.72
N GLU A 438 5.28 -0.55 -26.04
CA GLU A 438 6.20 -1.19 -25.08
C GLU A 438 5.44 -1.86 -23.94
N SER A 439 4.48 -1.15 -23.34
CA SER A 439 3.61 -1.68 -22.28
C SER A 439 2.91 -2.96 -22.73
N SER A 440 2.25 -2.94 -23.89
CA SER A 440 1.54 -4.10 -24.45
C SER A 440 2.48 -5.29 -24.71
N ASN A 441 3.67 -5.05 -25.28
CA ASN A 441 4.66 -6.10 -25.52
C ASN A 441 5.09 -6.80 -24.22
N HIS A 442 5.38 -6.01 -23.18
CA HIS A 442 5.73 -6.55 -21.87
C HIS A 442 4.56 -7.35 -21.24
N LEU A 443 3.32 -6.83 -21.31
CA LEU A 443 2.14 -7.54 -20.80
C LEU A 443 1.88 -8.87 -21.54
N GLN A 444 2.12 -8.93 -22.85
CA GLN A 444 2.02 -10.18 -23.62
C GLN A 444 3.07 -11.21 -23.20
N ILE A 445 4.32 -10.79 -23.00
CA ILE A 445 5.38 -11.67 -22.48
C ILE A 445 4.99 -12.18 -21.09
N SER A 446 4.55 -11.27 -20.22
CA SER A 446 4.08 -11.60 -18.87
C SER A 446 2.99 -12.67 -18.88
N SER A 447 1.94 -12.46 -19.67
CA SER A 447 0.80 -13.37 -19.80
C SER A 447 1.21 -14.74 -20.33
N LYS A 448 2.06 -14.79 -21.37
CA LYS A 448 2.58 -16.07 -21.91
C LYS A 448 3.32 -16.89 -20.84
N PHE A 449 4.20 -16.25 -20.07
CA PHE A 449 4.93 -16.96 -19.01
C PHE A 449 4.03 -17.27 -17.81
N PHE A 450 3.06 -16.42 -17.49
CA PHE A 450 2.07 -16.66 -16.44
C PHE A 450 1.26 -17.93 -16.72
N GLU A 451 0.70 -18.08 -17.92
CA GLU A 451 -0.03 -19.30 -18.32
C GLU A 451 0.88 -20.53 -18.38
N LYS A 452 2.14 -20.36 -18.84
CA LYS A 452 3.13 -21.44 -18.80
C LYS A 452 3.34 -21.94 -17.37
N ILE A 453 3.43 -21.04 -16.39
CA ILE A 453 3.65 -21.37 -14.97
C ILE A 453 2.44 -22.09 -14.38
N LEU A 454 1.22 -21.64 -14.69
CA LEU A 454 -0.02 -22.28 -14.21
C LEU A 454 -0.19 -23.72 -14.69
N ASN A 455 0.43 -24.08 -15.82
CA ASN A 455 0.44 -25.45 -16.34
C ASN A 455 1.48 -26.36 -15.65
N TYR A 456 2.37 -25.83 -14.82
CA TYR A 456 3.20 -26.67 -13.96
C TYR A 456 2.35 -27.22 -12.82
N ASP A 457 2.44 -28.53 -12.55
CA ASP A 457 1.75 -29.14 -11.41
C ASP A 457 2.44 -28.69 -10.11
N THR A 458 2.01 -27.54 -9.57
CA THR A 458 2.55 -26.95 -8.33
C THR A 458 2.41 -27.89 -7.13
N ARG A 459 1.46 -28.83 -7.19
CA ARG A 459 1.24 -29.89 -6.17
C ARG A 459 2.38 -30.91 -6.09
N LYS A 460 3.24 -30.99 -7.11
CA LYS A 460 4.47 -31.81 -7.11
C LYS A 460 5.70 -31.05 -6.62
N LEU A 461 5.57 -29.74 -6.36
CA LEU A 461 6.63 -28.97 -5.74
C LEU A 461 6.53 -29.18 -4.24
N SER A 462 7.65 -29.57 -3.63
CA SER A 462 7.77 -29.66 -2.18
C SER A 462 7.27 -28.36 -1.53
N ASN A 463 6.54 -28.47 -0.41
CA ASN A 463 6.10 -27.34 0.42
C ASN A 463 7.34 -26.61 0.96
N THR A 464 8.02 -25.78 0.16
CA THR A 464 9.28 -25.10 0.51
C THR A 464 9.07 -23.59 0.50
N TYR A 465 9.97 -22.83 1.13
CA TYR A 465 9.88 -21.37 1.13
C TYR A 465 10.04 -20.79 -0.27
N MET A 466 10.93 -21.35 -1.08
CA MET A 466 11.12 -20.93 -2.47
C MET A 466 9.84 -21.12 -3.30
N ASN A 467 9.11 -22.22 -3.09
CA ASN A 467 7.83 -22.43 -3.74
C ASN A 467 6.76 -21.44 -3.24
N LEU A 468 6.65 -21.25 -1.92
CA LEU A 468 5.75 -20.27 -1.32
C LEU A 468 5.98 -18.86 -1.88
N PHE A 469 7.25 -18.43 -1.93
CA PHE A 469 7.62 -17.14 -2.49
C PHE A 469 7.23 -17.03 -3.97
N SER A 470 7.45 -18.10 -4.75
CA SER A 470 7.06 -18.16 -6.15
C SER A 470 5.54 -18.00 -6.34
N LEU A 471 4.72 -18.69 -5.53
CA LEU A 471 3.25 -18.55 -5.55
C LEU A 471 2.82 -17.10 -5.27
N ILE A 472 3.43 -16.45 -4.27
CA ILE A 472 3.18 -15.04 -3.95
C ILE A 472 3.55 -14.16 -5.15
N CYS A 473 4.71 -14.38 -5.78
CA CYS A 473 5.11 -13.62 -6.96
C CYS A 473 4.11 -13.75 -8.11
N ILE A 474 3.72 -14.97 -8.46
CA ILE A 474 2.80 -15.25 -9.56
C ILE A 474 1.43 -14.65 -9.26
N SER A 475 0.93 -14.74 -8.03
CA SER A 475 -0.36 -14.14 -7.67
C SER A 475 -0.39 -12.63 -7.91
N ARG A 476 0.68 -11.91 -7.56
CA ARG A 476 0.82 -10.48 -7.83
C ARG A 476 0.93 -10.18 -9.32
N THR A 477 1.58 -11.04 -10.10
CA THR A 477 1.56 -10.96 -11.56
C THR A 477 0.14 -11.04 -12.10
N GLY A 478 -0.66 -11.99 -11.60
CA GLY A 478 -2.08 -12.11 -11.95
C GLY A 478 -2.86 -10.82 -11.66
N ILE A 479 -2.61 -10.18 -10.52
CA ILE A 479 -3.23 -8.88 -10.17
C ILE A 479 -2.81 -7.76 -11.13
N LEU A 480 -1.53 -7.68 -11.49
CA LEU A 480 -1.04 -6.66 -12.44
C LEU A 480 -1.62 -6.88 -13.85
N LEU A 481 -1.68 -8.14 -14.30
CA LEU A 481 -2.33 -8.52 -15.55
C LEU A 481 -3.81 -8.13 -15.52
N ALA A 482 -4.52 -8.47 -14.44
CA ALA A 482 -5.91 -8.09 -14.25
C ALA A 482 -6.08 -6.56 -14.32
N LYS A 483 -5.28 -5.76 -13.60
CA LYS A 483 -5.38 -4.29 -13.63
C LYS A 483 -5.27 -3.72 -15.05
N ASN A 484 -4.39 -4.29 -15.86
CA ASN A 484 -4.10 -3.85 -17.22
C ASN A 484 -5.00 -4.47 -18.31
N SER A 485 -5.85 -5.45 -17.99
CA SER A 485 -6.84 -5.99 -18.93
C SER A 485 -7.97 -4.99 -19.20
N LEU A 486 -8.32 -4.84 -20.48
CA LEU A 486 -9.43 -3.99 -20.93
C LEU A 486 -10.79 -4.68 -20.76
N ASN A 487 -10.83 -6.01 -20.89
CA ASN A 487 -12.04 -6.80 -20.79
C ASN A 487 -12.33 -7.19 -19.33
N GLU A 488 -13.55 -6.94 -18.86
CA GLU A 488 -13.99 -7.29 -17.50
C GLU A 488 -13.93 -8.80 -17.22
N SER A 489 -14.26 -9.66 -18.21
CA SER A 489 -14.23 -11.11 -18.00
C SER A 489 -12.81 -11.66 -17.84
N GLU A 490 -11.86 -11.11 -18.61
CA GLU A 490 -10.44 -11.41 -18.51
C GLU A 490 -9.86 -10.90 -17.18
N LYS A 491 -10.26 -9.69 -16.75
CA LYS A 491 -9.95 -9.12 -15.43
C LYS A 491 -10.32 -10.08 -14.30
N ILE A 492 -11.57 -10.54 -14.31
CA ILE A 492 -12.10 -11.47 -13.31
C ILE A 492 -11.35 -12.80 -13.34
N ASN A 493 -11.02 -13.32 -14.53
CA ASN A 493 -10.26 -14.58 -14.66
C ASN A 493 -8.86 -14.48 -14.03
N TYR A 494 -8.11 -13.42 -14.31
CA TYR A 494 -6.79 -13.20 -13.71
C TYR A 494 -6.87 -13.01 -12.18
N PHE A 495 -7.87 -12.26 -11.70
CA PHE A 495 -8.11 -12.11 -10.27
C PHE A 495 -8.45 -13.44 -9.59
N GLN A 496 -9.27 -14.29 -10.23
CA GLN A 496 -9.61 -15.61 -9.69
C GLN A 496 -8.38 -16.51 -9.58
N LYS A 497 -7.57 -16.58 -10.65
CA LYS A 497 -6.29 -17.32 -10.65
C LYS A 497 -5.34 -16.82 -9.56
N ALA A 498 -5.24 -15.51 -9.35
CA ALA A 498 -4.42 -14.93 -8.29
C ALA A 498 -4.92 -15.32 -6.88
N ILE A 499 -6.23 -15.30 -6.65
CA ILE A 499 -6.83 -15.77 -5.38
C ILE A 499 -6.52 -17.25 -5.14
N ASP A 500 -6.68 -18.10 -6.14
CA ASP A 500 -6.48 -19.55 -5.99
C ASP A 500 -5.03 -19.85 -5.54
N LEU A 501 -4.05 -19.16 -6.15
CA LEU A 501 -2.63 -19.23 -5.76
C LEU A 501 -2.38 -18.69 -4.34
N LEU A 502 -3.03 -17.59 -3.94
CA LEU A 502 -2.90 -17.04 -2.60
C LEU A 502 -3.52 -17.94 -1.54
N LEU A 503 -4.65 -18.58 -1.83
CA LEU A 503 -5.29 -19.55 -0.94
C LEU A 503 -4.46 -20.83 -0.79
N GLU A 504 -3.78 -21.26 -1.86
CA GLU A 504 -2.78 -22.34 -1.79
C GLU A 504 -1.62 -21.94 -0.88
N SER A 505 -1.08 -20.72 -1.05
CA SER A 505 -0.02 -20.17 -0.21
C SER A 505 -0.42 -20.06 1.28
N LYS A 506 -1.70 -19.77 1.55
CA LYS A 506 -2.25 -19.66 2.93
C LYS A 506 -2.20 -20.99 3.68
N LYS A 507 -2.04 -22.14 3.02
CA LYS A 507 -1.93 -23.44 3.71
C LYS A 507 -0.52 -23.71 4.27
N MET A 508 0.48 -22.94 3.87
CA MET A 508 1.92 -23.21 4.11
C MET A 508 2.56 -22.27 5.17
N VAL A 509 1.76 -21.66 6.06
CA VAL A 509 2.01 -20.34 6.69
C VAL A 509 3.32 -20.12 7.48
N PHE A 510 4.01 -19.03 7.14
CA PHE A 510 4.99 -18.27 7.96
C PHE A 510 4.52 -16.84 8.22
N ALA A 511 5.05 -16.19 9.27
CA ALA A 511 4.54 -14.90 9.71
C ALA A 511 4.81 -13.70 8.80
N PHE A 512 5.92 -13.69 8.05
CA PHE A 512 6.37 -12.49 7.33
C PHE A 512 5.44 -12.07 6.19
N PHE A 513 4.96 -13.04 5.38
CA PHE A 513 4.11 -12.75 4.21
C PHE A 513 2.62 -13.00 4.45
N HIS A 514 2.25 -13.63 5.57
CA HIS A 514 0.86 -14.03 5.81
C HIS A 514 -0.10 -12.84 5.90
N ILE A 515 0.31 -11.76 6.57
CA ILE A 515 -0.53 -10.57 6.70
C ILE A 515 -0.83 -9.98 5.33
N GLU A 516 0.22 -9.72 4.54
CA GLU A 516 0.08 -9.13 3.21
C GLU A 516 -0.80 -10.00 2.30
N ASN A 517 -0.66 -11.33 2.37
CA ASN A 517 -1.51 -12.25 1.62
C ASN A 517 -2.99 -12.16 2.04
N LEU A 518 -3.30 -12.04 3.34
CA LEU A 518 -4.68 -11.89 3.81
C LEU A 518 -5.31 -10.59 3.32
N PHE A 519 -4.56 -9.48 3.38
CA PHE A 519 -5.00 -8.19 2.83
C PHE A 519 -5.24 -8.29 1.32
N LEU A 520 -4.32 -8.92 0.58
CA LEU A 520 -4.41 -9.06 -0.86
C LEU A 520 -5.60 -9.93 -1.30
N ILE A 521 -5.89 -11.01 -0.59
CA ILE A 521 -7.11 -11.81 -0.81
C ILE A 521 -8.36 -10.94 -0.62
N GLY A 522 -8.39 -10.14 0.44
CA GLY A 522 -9.46 -9.17 0.71
C GLY A 522 -9.63 -8.15 -0.43
N ASP A 523 -8.53 -7.57 -0.91
CA ASP A 523 -8.50 -6.60 -2.03
C ASP A 523 -9.03 -7.22 -3.32
N ILE A 524 -8.61 -8.44 -3.66
CA ILE A 524 -9.06 -9.09 -4.90
C ILE A 524 -10.55 -9.43 -4.82
N TYR A 525 -11.04 -9.97 -3.69
CA TYR A 525 -12.48 -10.20 -3.53
C TYR A 525 -13.28 -8.90 -3.63
N TYR A 526 -12.76 -7.80 -3.06
CA TYR A 526 -13.41 -6.49 -3.19
C TYR A 526 -13.51 -6.06 -4.66
N GLU A 527 -12.43 -6.19 -5.44
CA GLU A 527 -12.42 -5.86 -6.86
C GLU A 527 -13.34 -6.76 -7.70
N ILE A 528 -13.36 -8.07 -7.45
CA ILE A 528 -14.31 -8.98 -8.12
C ILE A 528 -15.75 -8.62 -7.76
N GLY A 529 -16.03 -8.35 -6.47
CA GLY A 529 -17.35 -7.94 -6.00
C GLY A 529 -17.81 -6.65 -6.66
N ARG A 530 -16.90 -5.69 -6.84
CA ARG A 530 -17.13 -4.44 -7.57
C ARG A 530 -17.45 -4.66 -9.06
N LEU A 531 -16.70 -5.53 -9.74
CA LEU A 531 -16.90 -5.82 -11.16
C LEU A 531 -18.19 -6.61 -11.42
N LYS A 532 -18.52 -7.57 -10.55
CA LYS A 532 -19.74 -8.39 -10.67
C LYS A 532 -20.98 -7.75 -10.06
N ASN A 533 -20.81 -6.72 -9.23
CA ASN A 533 -21.84 -6.12 -8.39
C ASN A 533 -22.57 -7.18 -7.53
N ASP A 534 -21.80 -8.06 -6.87
CA ASP A 534 -22.30 -9.20 -6.08
C ASP A 534 -21.95 -9.07 -4.59
N GLU A 535 -22.98 -8.87 -3.76
CA GLU A 535 -22.89 -8.73 -2.31
C GLU A 535 -22.24 -9.95 -1.62
N LYS A 536 -22.43 -11.17 -2.15
CA LYS A 536 -21.81 -12.38 -1.55
C LYS A 536 -20.30 -12.33 -1.63
N ILE A 537 -19.75 -11.72 -2.68
CA ILE A 537 -18.31 -11.60 -2.87
C ILE A 537 -17.73 -10.53 -1.93
N PHE A 538 -18.45 -9.44 -1.68
CA PHE A 538 -18.06 -8.47 -0.65
C PHE A 538 -17.99 -9.11 0.75
N LYS A 539 -18.86 -10.08 1.05
CA LYS A 539 -18.75 -10.85 2.30
C LYS A 539 -17.45 -11.65 2.41
N ASN A 540 -16.96 -12.24 1.31
CA ASN A 540 -15.66 -12.94 1.31
C ASN A 540 -14.49 -11.97 1.51
N SER A 541 -14.57 -10.77 0.92
CA SER A 541 -13.61 -9.69 1.17
C SER A 541 -13.60 -9.29 2.66
N TYR A 542 -14.79 -9.09 3.24
CA TYR A 542 -14.97 -8.75 4.65
C TYR A 542 -14.34 -9.80 5.59
N LEU A 543 -14.62 -11.09 5.36
CA LEU A 543 -14.04 -12.19 6.15
C LEU A 543 -12.52 -12.24 6.04
N SER A 544 -11.96 -11.99 4.86
CA SER A 544 -10.50 -12.00 4.65
C SER A 544 -9.81 -10.87 5.43
N TYR A 545 -10.44 -9.69 5.50
CA TYR A 545 -9.92 -8.59 6.32
C TYR A 545 -10.10 -8.83 7.81
N LEU A 546 -11.17 -9.52 8.25
CA LEU A 546 -11.30 -9.94 9.64
C LEU A 546 -10.17 -10.90 10.06
N ASP A 547 -9.87 -11.91 9.23
CA ASP A 547 -8.72 -12.80 9.44
C ASP A 547 -7.42 -11.99 9.57
N ALA A 548 -7.22 -10.98 8.70
CA ALA A 548 -6.05 -10.12 8.73
C ALA A 548 -5.97 -9.28 10.01
N ILE A 549 -7.10 -8.72 10.46
CA ILE A 549 -7.20 -7.93 11.70
C ILE A 549 -6.89 -8.79 12.92
N GLU A 550 -7.47 -10.00 13.00
CA GLU A 550 -7.22 -10.93 14.10
C GLU A 550 -5.75 -11.32 14.17
N TYR A 551 -5.15 -11.62 13.01
CA TYR A 551 -3.73 -11.89 12.92
C TYR A 551 -2.89 -10.70 13.40
N CYS A 552 -3.18 -9.48 12.90
CA CYS A 552 -2.45 -8.27 13.31
C CYS A 552 -2.55 -8.00 14.80
N LYS A 553 -3.73 -8.17 15.40
CA LYS A 553 -3.98 -8.02 16.83
C LYS A 553 -3.11 -8.98 17.65
N ASN A 554 -3.07 -10.26 17.26
CA ASN A 554 -2.30 -11.29 17.96
C ASN A 554 -0.78 -11.06 17.88
N LYS A 555 -0.30 -10.33 16.86
CA LYS A 555 1.13 -10.07 16.62
C LYS A 555 1.60 -8.66 17.03
N GLY A 556 0.68 -7.75 17.32
CA GLY A 556 0.97 -6.37 17.72
C GLY A 556 1.16 -5.39 16.56
N TYR A 557 0.76 -5.73 15.33
CA TYR A 557 0.86 -4.86 14.15
C TYR A 557 -0.32 -3.87 14.07
N PHE A 558 -0.41 -2.96 15.03
CA PHE A 558 -1.59 -2.08 15.19
C PHE A 558 -1.83 -1.11 14.03
N ASN A 559 -0.78 -0.71 13.30
CA ASN A 559 -0.90 0.09 12.08
C ASN A 559 -1.59 -0.67 10.93
N LEU A 560 -1.27 -1.96 10.79
CA LEU A 560 -1.92 -2.83 9.79
C LEU A 560 -3.33 -3.19 10.26
N MET A 561 -3.55 -3.41 11.55
CA MET A 561 -4.88 -3.58 12.14
C MET A 561 -5.81 -2.40 11.81
N GLY A 562 -5.33 -1.16 12.00
CA GLY A 562 -6.07 0.04 11.60
C GLY A 562 -6.39 0.09 10.10
N SER A 563 -5.45 -0.37 9.26
CA SER A 563 -5.66 -0.47 7.80
C SER A 563 -6.72 -1.53 7.44
N GLY A 564 -6.78 -2.64 8.18
CA GLY A 564 -7.83 -3.65 8.03
C GLY A 564 -9.21 -3.07 8.31
N TYR A 565 -9.35 -2.32 9.41
CA TYR A 565 -10.63 -1.67 9.75
C TYR A 565 -11.05 -0.60 8.73
N ILE A 566 -10.10 0.16 8.16
CA ILE A 566 -10.39 1.07 7.03
C ILE A 566 -11.01 0.30 5.86
N ASN A 567 -10.48 -0.88 5.52
CA ASN A 567 -11.00 -1.68 4.42
C ASN A 567 -12.38 -2.28 4.74
N LEU A 568 -12.63 -2.69 6.00
CA LEU A 568 -13.98 -3.06 6.43
C LEU A 568 -14.96 -1.88 6.30
N ALA A 569 -14.57 -0.68 6.71
CA ALA A 569 -15.40 0.52 6.57
C ALA A 569 -15.78 0.80 5.11
N LYS A 570 -14.84 0.62 4.17
CA LYS A 570 -15.11 0.76 2.73
C LYS A 570 -16.12 -0.26 2.19
N ILE A 571 -16.09 -1.49 2.72
CA ILE A 571 -17.07 -2.52 2.35
C ILE A 571 -18.44 -2.15 2.91
N GLU A 572 -18.51 -1.70 4.16
CA GLU A 572 -19.77 -1.29 4.78
C GLU A 572 -20.39 -0.06 4.08
N ASP A 573 -19.60 0.97 3.75
CA ASP A 573 -20.03 2.12 2.96
C ASP A 573 -20.56 1.69 1.57
N ARG A 574 -19.86 0.77 0.89
CA ARG A 574 -20.31 0.19 -0.39
C ARG A 574 -21.66 -0.52 -0.28
N LEU A 575 -21.92 -1.18 0.85
CA LEU A 575 -23.18 -1.87 1.13
C LEU A 575 -24.27 -0.93 1.67
N GLY A 576 -23.99 0.35 1.86
CA GLY A 576 -24.91 1.35 2.42
C GLY A 576 -25.04 1.32 3.94
N ASN A 577 -24.14 0.61 4.63
CA ASN A 577 -24.13 0.44 6.09
C ASN A 577 -23.27 1.53 6.76
N PHE A 578 -23.61 2.80 6.55
CA PHE A 578 -22.77 3.94 6.94
C PHE A 578 -22.45 4.01 8.45
N LEU A 579 -23.39 3.61 9.33
CA LEU A 579 -23.11 3.56 10.77
C LEU A 579 -22.04 2.49 11.11
N SER A 580 -22.13 1.30 10.51
CA SER A 580 -21.12 0.26 10.64
C SER A 580 -19.78 0.69 10.03
N ALA A 581 -19.80 1.47 8.95
CA ALA A 581 -18.59 2.06 8.37
C ALA A 581 -17.92 3.04 9.36
N ALA A 582 -18.70 3.93 9.97
CA ALA A 582 -18.22 4.84 11.01
C ALA A 582 -17.60 4.10 12.20
N GLU A 583 -18.25 3.05 12.72
CA GLU A 583 -17.72 2.23 13.81
C GLU A 583 -16.38 1.59 13.46
N ASN A 584 -16.22 1.09 12.23
CA ASN A 584 -14.94 0.56 11.78
C ASN A 584 -13.86 1.65 11.65
N TYR A 585 -14.19 2.84 11.17
CA TYR A 585 -13.25 3.97 11.21
C TYR A 585 -12.84 4.35 12.64
N GLN A 586 -13.75 4.26 13.62
CA GLN A 586 -13.40 4.48 15.03
C GLN A 586 -12.41 3.41 15.53
N LYS A 587 -12.64 2.13 15.23
CA LYS A 587 -11.69 1.05 15.57
C LYS A 587 -10.33 1.25 14.89
N ALA A 588 -10.31 1.80 13.67
CA ALA A 588 -9.07 2.17 13.00
C ALA A 588 -8.30 3.28 13.74
N ILE A 589 -9.01 4.32 14.19
CA ILE A 589 -8.43 5.43 15.00
C ILE A 589 -7.80 4.87 16.28
N ASP A 590 -8.52 4.04 17.02
CA ASP A 590 -8.04 3.44 18.27
C ASP A 590 -6.78 2.57 18.02
N SER A 591 -6.76 1.83 16.92
CA SER A 591 -5.60 1.02 16.50
C SER A 591 -4.40 1.90 16.15
N PHE A 592 -4.63 3.03 15.48
CA PHE A 592 -3.55 3.98 15.18
C PHE A 592 -3.02 4.69 16.43
N ASP A 593 -3.86 4.97 17.43
CA ASP A 593 -3.39 5.48 18.72
C ASP A 593 -2.41 4.49 19.37
N GLN A 594 -2.73 3.19 19.36
CA GLN A 594 -1.80 2.15 19.83
C GLN A 594 -0.52 2.08 19.00
N ALA A 595 -0.61 2.20 17.67
CA ALA A 595 0.55 2.21 16.78
C ALA A 595 1.46 3.43 17.02
N ILE A 596 0.91 4.60 17.32
CA ILE A 596 1.68 5.83 17.58
C ILE A 596 2.49 5.71 18.87
N LEU A 597 1.96 5.01 19.89
CA LEU A 597 2.69 4.72 21.15
C LEU A 597 3.91 3.82 20.93
N THR A 598 3.90 2.95 19.92
CA THR A 598 5.01 2.01 19.65
C THR A 598 6.04 2.59 18.66
N LEU A 599 5.60 3.51 17.80
CA LEU A 599 6.39 4.12 16.72
C LEU A 599 6.80 5.57 17.03
N THR A 600 6.62 6.01 18.29
CA THR A 600 6.79 7.39 18.73
C THR A 600 8.17 7.93 18.31
N TYR A 601 8.19 9.16 17.78
CA TYR A 601 9.36 9.88 17.26
C TYR A 601 9.96 9.41 15.91
N THR A 602 9.34 8.47 15.20
CA THR A 602 9.74 8.14 13.82
C THR A 602 9.05 9.04 12.78
N LYS A 603 9.67 9.26 11.61
CA LYS A 603 8.99 9.89 10.45
C LYS A 603 7.70 9.12 10.08
N TYR A 604 7.69 7.81 10.31
CA TYR A 604 6.56 6.93 10.06
C TYR A 604 5.41 7.14 11.07
N GLY A 605 5.71 7.32 12.36
CA GLY A 605 4.70 7.66 13.38
C GLY A 605 3.96 8.96 13.06
N LYS A 606 4.67 9.99 12.58
CA LYS A 606 4.04 11.25 12.10
C LYS A 606 3.13 11.08 10.88
N LYS A 607 3.39 10.06 10.04
CA LYS A 607 2.50 9.73 8.91
C LYS A 607 1.25 9.02 9.39
N ILE A 608 1.38 8.09 10.34
CA ILE A 608 0.23 7.41 10.97
C ILE A 608 -0.65 8.41 11.71
N GLU A 609 -0.07 9.40 12.39
CA GLU A 609 -0.84 10.46 13.04
C GLU A 609 -1.65 11.30 12.05
N ARG A 610 -1.06 11.64 10.88
CA ARG A 610 -1.79 12.27 9.78
C ARG A 610 -2.90 11.37 9.24
N LEU A 611 -2.65 10.07 9.06
CA LEU A 611 -3.69 9.09 8.65
C LEU A 611 -4.85 9.09 9.62
N LYS A 612 -4.54 8.97 10.91
CA LYS A 612 -5.54 8.97 11.97
C LYS A 612 -6.44 10.21 11.90
N ASN A 613 -5.87 11.40 11.68
CA ASN A 613 -6.65 12.63 11.54
C ASN A 613 -7.51 12.64 10.27
N TYR A 614 -7.00 12.13 9.14
CA TYR A 614 -7.80 11.96 7.93
C TYR A 614 -8.96 10.97 8.16
N ILE A 615 -8.72 9.86 8.85
CA ILE A 615 -9.74 8.87 9.19
C ILE A 615 -10.77 9.40 10.18
N LYS A 616 -10.40 10.33 11.07
CA LYS A 616 -11.38 11.07 11.91
C LYS A 616 -12.37 11.86 11.07
N ALA A 617 -11.92 12.53 10.01
CA ALA A 617 -12.84 13.21 9.09
C ALA A 617 -13.79 12.22 8.41
N TRP A 618 -13.27 11.06 7.97
CA TRP A 618 -14.07 9.99 7.37
C TRP A 618 -15.09 9.37 8.31
N ASN A 619 -14.73 9.15 9.58
CA ASN A 619 -15.69 8.70 10.60
C ASN A 619 -16.88 9.67 10.71
N LEU A 620 -16.62 10.98 10.78
CA LEU A 620 -17.67 12.01 10.83
C LEU A 620 -18.51 12.05 9.54
N ILE A 621 -17.88 11.88 8.38
CA ILE A 621 -18.59 11.81 7.08
C ILE A 621 -19.57 10.63 7.06
N GLU A 622 -19.16 9.46 7.53
CA GLU A 622 -20.04 8.28 7.59
C GLU A 622 -21.18 8.43 8.61
N ILE A 623 -20.91 9.08 9.75
CA ILE A 623 -21.95 9.46 10.71
C ILE A 623 -22.96 10.42 10.04
N ALA A 624 -22.46 11.44 9.33
CA ALA A 624 -23.31 12.40 8.63
C ALA A 624 -24.20 11.72 7.58
N LYS A 625 -23.66 10.79 6.78
CA LYS A 625 -24.45 9.97 5.84
C LYS A 625 -25.54 9.15 6.55
N SER A 626 -25.20 8.51 7.68
CA SER A 626 -26.20 7.75 8.45
C SER A 626 -27.31 8.64 9.01
N LEU A 627 -26.99 9.87 9.45
CA LEU A 627 -27.95 10.84 9.96
C LEU A 627 -28.81 11.42 8.83
N HIS A 628 -28.21 11.69 7.67
CA HIS A 628 -28.90 12.13 6.46
C HIS A 628 -30.05 11.18 6.08
N ILE A 629 -29.77 9.86 6.05
CA ILE A 629 -30.77 8.84 5.74
C ILE A 629 -31.87 8.74 6.79
N LYS A 630 -31.57 9.09 8.04
CA LYS A 630 -32.56 9.21 9.12
C LYS A 630 -33.29 10.55 9.10
N GLU A 631 -33.02 11.40 8.10
CA GLU A 631 -33.50 12.77 7.96
C GLU A 631 -33.15 13.69 9.15
N ASP A 632 -32.08 13.39 9.87
CA ASP A 632 -31.53 14.23 10.93
C ASP A 632 -30.49 15.20 10.36
N HIS A 633 -30.99 16.10 9.52
CA HIS A 633 -30.18 17.02 8.72
C HIS A 633 -29.40 18.02 9.57
N HIS A 634 -29.89 18.37 10.77
CA HIS A 634 -29.18 19.30 11.65
C HIS A 634 -27.87 18.69 12.17
N ASP A 635 -27.92 17.47 12.71
CA ASP A 635 -26.72 16.81 13.21
C ASP A 635 -25.81 16.33 12.06
N ALA A 636 -26.38 15.97 10.90
CA ALA A 636 -25.61 15.69 9.69
C ALA A 636 -24.79 16.90 9.24
N GLN A 637 -25.38 18.11 9.24
CA GLN A 637 -24.67 19.36 8.96
C GLN A 637 -23.45 19.52 9.87
N LEU A 638 -23.63 19.40 11.19
CA LEU A 638 -22.56 19.60 12.16
C LEU A 638 -21.39 18.65 11.94
N ASN A 639 -21.67 17.39 11.62
CA ASN A 639 -20.64 16.39 11.32
C ASN A 639 -19.88 16.70 10.03
N TYR A 640 -20.56 17.11 8.95
CA TYR A 640 -19.89 17.53 7.71
C TYR A 640 -19.04 18.79 7.91
N GLU A 641 -19.50 19.77 8.69
CA GLU A 641 -18.70 20.97 9.01
C GLU A 641 -17.42 20.60 9.77
N GLN A 642 -17.52 19.71 10.75
CA GLN A 642 -16.35 19.25 11.52
C GLN A 642 -15.37 18.47 10.64
N ALA A 643 -15.88 17.56 9.79
CA ALA A 643 -15.06 16.82 8.84
C ALA A 643 -14.32 17.76 7.87
N SER A 644 -15.03 18.75 7.31
CA SER A 644 -14.46 19.79 6.44
C SER A 644 -13.34 20.55 7.15
N ARG A 645 -13.54 20.99 8.40
CA ARG A 645 -12.49 21.68 9.19
C ARG A 645 -11.25 20.81 9.40
N ILE A 646 -11.40 19.53 9.69
CA ILE A 646 -10.27 18.59 9.83
C ILE A 646 -9.52 18.49 8.50
N LEU A 647 -10.23 18.28 7.39
CA LEU A 647 -9.63 18.17 6.06
C LEU A 647 -8.89 19.46 5.64
N ASN A 648 -9.43 20.63 5.95
CA ASN A 648 -8.79 21.91 5.66
C ASN A 648 -7.41 22.06 6.34
N ASN A 649 -7.29 21.50 7.55
CA ASN A 649 -6.06 21.52 8.34
C ASN A 649 -5.02 20.48 7.86
N LEU A 650 -5.41 19.52 7.01
CA LEU A 650 -4.53 18.52 6.42
C LEU A 650 -4.08 18.98 5.03
N ARG A 651 -2.85 19.47 4.91
CA ARG A 651 -2.31 20.06 3.65
C ARG A 651 -2.53 19.16 2.44
N GLU A 652 -2.31 17.85 2.58
CA GLU A 652 -2.41 16.87 1.50
C GLU A 652 -3.84 16.64 1.02
N TYR A 653 -4.85 16.85 1.88
CA TYR A 653 -6.27 16.55 1.62
C TYR A 653 -7.17 17.80 1.65
N ARG A 654 -6.58 18.99 1.80
CA ARG A 654 -7.30 20.27 1.87
C ARG A 654 -8.27 20.47 0.70
N PHE A 655 -7.94 19.93 -0.47
CA PHE A 655 -8.78 19.99 -1.66
C PHE A 655 -10.17 19.34 -1.49
N GLU A 656 -10.34 18.41 -0.53
CA GLU A 656 -11.63 17.79 -0.23
C GLU A 656 -12.53 18.67 0.67
N SER A 657 -11.93 19.62 1.39
CA SER A 657 -12.64 20.46 2.38
C SER A 657 -13.82 21.24 1.78
N PRO A 658 -13.69 21.95 0.63
CA PRO A 658 -14.81 22.70 0.06
C PRO A 658 -16.00 21.81 -0.32
N PHE A 659 -15.73 20.58 -0.77
CA PHE A 659 -16.78 19.61 -1.12
C PHE A 659 -17.64 19.23 0.10
N TYR A 660 -17.01 18.89 1.22
CA TYR A 660 -17.76 18.56 2.44
C TYR A 660 -18.35 19.79 3.13
N SER A 661 -17.79 20.99 2.91
CA SER A 661 -18.43 22.24 3.33
C SER A 661 -19.72 22.51 2.54
N ALA A 662 -19.76 22.21 1.24
CA ALA A 662 -20.97 22.34 0.43
C ALA A 662 -22.06 21.35 0.89
N TRP A 663 -21.67 20.14 1.28
CA TRP A 663 -22.55 19.15 1.91
C TRP A 663 -23.22 19.65 3.18
N ALA A 664 -22.47 20.27 4.09
CA ALA A 664 -23.06 20.84 5.30
C ALA A 664 -24.17 21.87 4.98
N ILE A 665 -23.98 22.71 3.96
CA ILE A 665 -24.98 23.69 3.54
C ILE A 665 -26.18 23.02 2.86
N LEU A 666 -25.95 21.94 2.11
CA LEU A 666 -27.03 21.12 1.57
C LEU A 666 -27.92 20.55 2.69
N GLU A 667 -27.33 19.97 3.74
CA GLU A 667 -28.08 19.47 4.89
C GLU A 667 -28.89 20.59 5.56
N LYS A 668 -28.31 21.78 5.71
CA LYS A 668 -29.04 22.95 6.21
C LYS A 668 -30.25 23.30 5.32
N ALA A 669 -30.12 23.20 3.99
CA ALA A 669 -31.23 23.44 3.07
C ALA A 669 -32.34 22.38 3.22
N GLU A 670 -31.96 21.10 3.39
CA GLU A 670 -32.92 20.01 3.64
C GLU A 670 -33.65 20.19 4.98
N ASP A 671 -32.96 20.57 6.06
CA ASP A 671 -33.58 20.86 7.36
C ASP A 671 -34.61 22.01 7.26
N LEU A 672 -34.27 23.07 6.53
CA LEU A 672 -35.18 24.20 6.28
C LEU A 672 -36.39 23.79 5.44
N SER A 673 -36.19 22.98 4.39
CA SER A 673 -37.28 22.44 3.58
C SER A 673 -38.20 21.56 4.42
N LYS A 674 -37.65 20.66 5.24
CA LYS A 674 -38.38 19.80 6.17
C LYS A 674 -39.21 20.60 7.18
N LYS A 675 -38.72 21.77 7.60
CA LYS A 675 -39.44 22.71 8.49
C LYS A 675 -40.43 23.62 7.75
N ASN A 676 -40.69 23.39 6.46
CA ASN A 676 -41.56 24.19 5.59
C ASN A 676 -41.15 25.66 5.46
N LYS A 677 -39.87 25.99 5.69
CA LYS A 677 -39.31 27.33 5.49
C LYS A 677 -38.87 27.50 4.03
N HIS A 678 -39.80 27.41 3.10
CA HIS A 678 -39.53 27.29 1.65
C HIS A 678 -38.67 28.43 1.08
N GLN A 679 -38.86 29.67 1.55
CA GLN A 679 -38.07 30.81 1.10
C GLN A 679 -36.60 30.69 1.52
N ASP A 680 -36.35 30.39 2.79
CA ASP A 680 -35.00 30.18 3.33
C ASP A 680 -34.34 28.95 2.71
N ALA A 681 -35.10 27.87 2.51
CA ALA A 681 -34.64 26.65 1.85
C ALA A 681 -34.24 26.91 0.40
N ALA A 682 -35.08 27.59 -0.39
CA ALA A 682 -34.79 27.95 -1.77
C ALA A 682 -33.50 28.79 -1.89
N ALA A 683 -33.32 29.77 -1.00
CA ALA A 683 -32.10 30.57 -0.95
C ALA A 683 -30.87 29.73 -0.56
N THR A 684 -31.01 28.85 0.44
CA THR A 684 -29.90 28.01 0.92
C THR A 684 -29.49 26.96 -0.10
N TYR A 685 -30.41 26.41 -0.90
CA TYR A 685 -30.06 25.54 -2.03
C TYR A 685 -29.22 26.25 -3.10
N LEU A 686 -29.49 27.54 -3.38
CA LEU A 686 -28.64 28.31 -4.30
C LEU A 686 -27.24 28.56 -3.72
N VAL A 687 -27.13 28.80 -2.42
CA VAL A 687 -25.82 28.91 -1.74
C VAL A 687 -25.06 27.58 -1.83
N SER A 688 -25.73 26.46 -1.51
CA SER A 688 -25.14 25.12 -1.61
C SER A 688 -24.67 24.79 -3.03
N LYS A 689 -25.49 25.10 -4.04
CA LYS A 689 -25.12 25.01 -5.47
C LYS A 689 -23.84 25.80 -5.76
N GLY A 690 -23.77 27.07 -5.33
CA GLY A 690 -22.58 27.91 -5.52
C GLY A 690 -21.33 27.29 -4.92
N ASN A 691 -21.43 26.74 -3.70
CA ASN A 691 -20.31 26.09 -3.04
C ASN A 691 -19.88 24.77 -3.72
N PHE A 692 -20.81 24.00 -4.30
CA PHE A 692 -20.42 22.85 -5.12
C PHE A 692 -19.71 23.27 -6.40
N VAL A 693 -20.10 24.39 -7.03
CA VAL A 693 -19.38 24.96 -8.18
C VAL A 693 -17.97 25.40 -7.79
N GLU A 694 -17.81 26.09 -6.66
CA GLU A 694 -16.50 26.48 -6.12
C GLU A 694 -15.64 25.26 -5.78
N ALA A 695 -16.24 24.22 -5.20
CA ALA A 695 -15.55 22.96 -4.93
C ALA A 695 -15.08 22.29 -6.24
N ILE A 696 -15.89 22.28 -7.29
CA ILE A 696 -15.49 21.77 -8.62
C ILE A 696 -14.31 22.56 -9.19
N GLN A 697 -14.34 23.90 -9.09
CA GLN A 697 -13.24 24.76 -9.55
C GLN A 697 -11.96 24.47 -8.78
N THR A 698 -12.05 24.37 -7.45
CA THR A 698 -10.93 24.00 -6.59
C THR A 698 -10.37 22.64 -7.00
N LEU A 699 -11.22 21.61 -7.08
CA LEU A 699 -10.82 20.26 -7.47
C LEU A 699 -10.15 20.21 -8.85
N ASN A 700 -10.67 20.94 -9.85
CA ASN A 700 -10.06 21.05 -11.17
C ASN A 700 -8.66 21.70 -11.13
N SER A 701 -8.46 22.73 -10.30
CA SER A 701 -7.13 23.35 -10.12
C SER A 701 -6.11 22.36 -9.53
N TYR A 702 -6.54 21.50 -8.60
CA TYR A 702 -5.72 20.42 -8.06
C TYR A 702 -5.48 19.31 -9.08
N LEU A 703 -6.48 18.97 -9.90
CA LEU A 703 -6.34 17.97 -10.96
C LEU A 703 -5.21 18.31 -11.94
N GLY A 704 -5.04 19.59 -12.28
CA GLY A 704 -3.98 20.07 -13.16
C GLY A 704 -2.57 20.05 -12.55
N THR A 705 -2.45 20.01 -11.22
CA THR A 705 -1.16 20.07 -10.51
C THR A 705 -0.71 18.72 -9.95
N LYS A 706 -1.62 17.77 -9.78
CA LYS A 706 -1.35 16.46 -9.19
C LYS A 706 -0.77 15.47 -10.20
N LYS A 707 0.26 14.73 -9.76
CA LYS A 707 0.93 13.68 -10.56
C LYS A 707 0.50 12.25 -10.20
N SER A 708 -0.15 12.05 -9.06
CA SER A 708 -0.54 10.73 -8.55
C SER A 708 -1.82 10.20 -9.23
N PRO A 709 -1.81 9.02 -9.87
CA PRO A 709 -3.00 8.44 -10.51
C PRO A 709 -4.19 8.25 -9.56
N GLU A 710 -3.93 7.89 -8.31
CA GLU A 710 -4.98 7.71 -7.28
C GLU A 710 -5.58 9.05 -6.83
N ASP A 711 -4.76 10.10 -6.70
CA ASP A 711 -5.27 11.45 -6.43
C ASP A 711 -6.12 11.94 -7.62
N ILE A 712 -5.67 11.69 -8.85
CA ILE A 712 -6.42 12.02 -10.07
C ILE A 712 -7.77 11.30 -10.09
N ASP A 713 -7.81 9.99 -9.82
CA ASP A 713 -9.06 9.22 -9.74
C ASP A 713 -9.97 9.71 -8.61
N ARG A 714 -9.41 9.98 -7.42
CA ARG A 714 -10.15 10.53 -6.27
C ARG A 714 -10.78 11.88 -6.59
N ILE A 715 -9.98 12.83 -7.09
CA ILE A 715 -10.44 14.17 -7.47
C ILE A 715 -11.49 14.07 -8.58
N SER A 716 -11.25 13.23 -9.60
CA SER A 716 -12.20 13.01 -10.70
C SER A 716 -13.55 12.46 -10.22
N LYS A 717 -13.55 11.56 -9.24
CA LYS A 717 -14.77 11.05 -8.60
C LYS A 717 -15.50 12.15 -7.83
N LEU A 718 -14.77 12.92 -7.02
CA LEU A 718 -15.36 14.05 -6.27
C LEU A 718 -15.97 15.11 -7.18
N ILE A 719 -15.32 15.44 -8.30
CA ILE A 719 -15.88 16.36 -9.31
C ILE A 719 -17.21 15.82 -9.85
N LYS A 720 -17.24 14.55 -10.29
CA LYS A 720 -18.46 13.92 -10.82
C LYS A 720 -19.60 13.94 -9.81
N VAL A 721 -19.30 13.71 -8.54
CA VAL A 721 -20.29 13.79 -7.46
C VAL A 721 -20.75 15.22 -7.25
N ALA A 722 -19.82 16.17 -7.17
CA ALA A 722 -20.14 17.58 -6.97
C ALA A 722 -21.05 18.11 -8.08
N GLU A 723 -20.84 17.70 -9.33
CA GLU A 723 -21.72 18.03 -10.47
C GLU A 723 -23.13 17.43 -10.31
N ILE A 724 -23.23 16.21 -9.76
CA ILE A 724 -24.53 15.59 -9.46
C ILE A 724 -25.24 16.38 -8.35
N ARG A 725 -24.51 16.81 -7.32
CA ARG A 725 -25.04 17.57 -6.18
C ARG A 725 -25.44 19.00 -6.54
N GLU A 726 -24.66 19.67 -7.39
CA GLU A 726 -25.01 20.97 -7.95
C GLU A 726 -26.36 20.93 -8.69
N ARG A 727 -26.55 19.91 -9.54
CA ARG A 727 -27.81 19.70 -10.26
C ARG A 727 -28.96 19.34 -9.32
N TYR A 728 -28.71 18.52 -8.30
CA TYR A 728 -29.69 18.21 -7.27
C TYR A 728 -30.14 19.48 -6.54
N CYS A 729 -29.21 20.33 -6.10
CA CYS A 729 -29.52 21.61 -5.47
C CYS A 729 -30.34 22.53 -6.39
N THR A 730 -30.00 22.56 -7.69
CA THR A 730 -30.76 23.32 -8.70
C THR A 730 -32.21 22.81 -8.81
N ALA A 731 -32.41 21.49 -8.86
CA ALA A 731 -33.75 20.90 -8.96
C ALA A 731 -34.57 21.14 -7.68
N ARG A 732 -33.96 21.03 -6.50
CA ARG A 732 -34.62 21.33 -5.22
C ARG A 732 -35.00 22.79 -5.08
N HIS A 733 -34.12 23.70 -5.49
CA HIS A 733 -34.43 25.13 -5.55
C HIS A 733 -35.67 25.41 -6.42
N GLN A 734 -35.79 24.75 -7.57
CA GLN A 734 -36.95 24.89 -8.45
C GLN A 734 -38.23 24.39 -7.79
N ILE A 735 -38.20 23.25 -7.07
CA ILE A 735 -39.35 22.76 -6.32
C ILE A 735 -39.78 23.76 -5.24
N GLU A 736 -38.84 24.27 -4.43
CA GLU A 736 -39.19 25.23 -3.37
C GLU A 736 -39.73 26.54 -3.93
N THR A 737 -39.19 26.99 -5.08
CA THR A 737 -39.67 28.19 -5.77
C THR A 737 -41.04 27.99 -6.40
N ALA A 738 -41.30 26.81 -7.01
CA ALA A 738 -42.60 26.47 -7.57
C ALA A 738 -43.70 26.58 -6.51
N ARG A 739 -43.43 26.13 -5.28
CA ARG A 739 -44.37 26.29 -4.16
C ARG A 739 -44.66 27.73 -3.80
N LEU A 740 -43.63 28.57 -3.74
CA LEU A 740 -43.80 29.97 -3.40
C LEU A 740 -44.68 30.66 -4.46
N GLU A 741 -44.47 30.34 -5.73
CA GLU A 741 -45.29 30.87 -6.83
C GLU A 741 -46.72 30.30 -6.82
N SER A 742 -46.89 29.01 -6.54
CA SER A 742 -48.21 28.39 -6.32
C SER A 742 -48.98 29.08 -5.19
N LYS A 743 -48.33 29.38 -4.06
CA LYS A 743 -48.94 30.13 -2.94
C LYS A 743 -49.35 31.56 -3.31
N LYS A 744 -48.70 32.17 -4.30
CA LYS A 744 -49.08 33.48 -4.85
C LYS A 744 -50.20 33.39 -5.89
N GLY A 745 -50.63 32.19 -6.27
CA GLY A 745 -51.60 31.94 -7.33
C GLY A 745 -51.02 31.91 -8.74
N ASN A 746 -49.69 31.95 -8.90
CA ASN A 746 -49.00 31.94 -10.18
C ASN A 746 -48.84 30.50 -10.72
N ASN A 747 -49.96 29.83 -10.97
CA ASN A 747 -50.02 28.39 -11.24
C ASN A 747 -49.26 27.97 -12.52
N LEU A 748 -49.28 28.78 -13.59
CA LEU A 748 -48.50 28.49 -14.82
C LEU A 748 -46.99 28.51 -14.57
N LEU A 749 -46.49 29.53 -13.86
CA LEU A 749 -45.07 29.64 -13.52
C LEU A 749 -44.64 28.51 -12.57
N SER A 750 -45.50 28.16 -11.61
CA SER A 750 -45.33 27.02 -10.72
C SER A 750 -45.21 25.70 -11.50
N ALA A 751 -46.10 25.46 -12.47
CA ALA A 751 -46.04 24.30 -13.36
C ALA A 751 -44.72 24.23 -14.14
N GLU A 752 -44.28 25.33 -14.74
CA GLU A 752 -43.01 25.38 -15.47
C GLU A 752 -41.80 25.04 -14.59
N LEU A 753 -41.81 25.50 -13.33
CA LEU A 753 -40.73 25.22 -12.38
C LEU A 753 -40.72 23.75 -11.96
N TYR A 754 -41.88 23.13 -11.73
CA TYR A 754 -41.98 21.69 -11.48
C TYR A 754 -41.53 20.87 -12.70
N ASN A 755 -41.88 21.28 -13.91
CA ASN A 755 -41.42 20.63 -15.14
C ASN A 755 -39.88 20.64 -15.24
N LYS A 756 -39.27 21.82 -15.05
CA LYS A 756 -37.80 21.98 -15.04
C LYS A 756 -37.14 21.11 -13.97
N ALA A 757 -37.71 21.04 -12.77
CA ALA A 757 -37.20 20.20 -11.69
C ALA A 757 -37.31 18.71 -12.05
N GLY A 758 -38.44 18.29 -12.61
CA GLY A 758 -38.67 16.94 -13.11
C GLY A 758 -37.63 16.52 -14.14
N SER A 759 -37.39 17.33 -15.17
CA SER A 759 -36.36 17.06 -16.19
C SER A 759 -34.95 16.92 -15.59
N LEU A 760 -34.62 17.69 -14.56
CA LEU A 760 -33.33 17.53 -13.86
C LEU A 760 -33.27 16.19 -13.12
N PHE A 761 -34.33 15.79 -12.40
CA PHE A 761 -34.38 14.52 -11.69
C PHE A 761 -34.39 13.29 -12.62
N GLU A 762 -35.06 13.38 -13.77
CA GLU A 762 -35.01 12.36 -14.82
C GLU A 762 -33.58 12.15 -15.32
N ASN A 763 -32.87 13.24 -15.62
CA ASN A 763 -31.47 13.18 -16.04
C ASN A 763 -30.55 12.66 -14.92
N LEU A 764 -30.84 12.99 -13.65
CA LEU A 764 -30.06 12.56 -12.51
C LEU A 764 -30.24 11.06 -12.26
N CYS A 765 -31.46 10.52 -12.28
CA CYS A 765 -31.70 9.11 -11.96
C CYS A 765 -30.96 8.14 -12.91
N GLN A 766 -30.72 8.55 -14.16
CA GLN A 766 -29.94 7.78 -15.13
C GLN A 766 -28.45 7.63 -14.74
N LYS A 767 -27.91 8.53 -13.90
CA LYS A 767 -26.52 8.48 -13.44
C LYS A 767 -26.30 7.55 -12.25
N PHE A 768 -27.37 7.10 -11.58
CA PHE A 768 -27.29 6.28 -10.37
C PHE A 768 -27.34 4.80 -10.72
N ARG A 769 -26.45 4.01 -10.11
CA ARG A 769 -26.35 2.55 -10.30
C ARG A 769 -27.05 1.75 -9.21
N ILE A 770 -27.13 2.29 -7.99
CA ILE A 770 -27.83 1.65 -6.88
C ILE A 770 -29.33 1.76 -7.13
N LYS A 771 -30.01 0.61 -7.12
CA LYS A 771 -31.43 0.53 -7.43
C LYS A 771 -32.27 1.39 -6.49
N ARG A 772 -32.03 1.35 -5.18
CA ARG A 772 -32.78 2.12 -4.18
C ARG A 772 -32.77 3.63 -4.46
N GLU A 773 -31.58 4.21 -4.61
CA GLU A 773 -31.41 5.65 -4.82
C GLU A 773 -31.92 6.09 -6.20
N LYS A 774 -31.74 5.24 -7.22
CA LYS A 774 -32.33 5.44 -8.53
C LYS A 774 -33.87 5.44 -8.48
N ASP A 775 -34.45 4.48 -7.75
CA ASP A 775 -35.89 4.37 -7.53
C ASP A 775 -36.41 5.63 -6.80
N GLU A 776 -35.71 6.11 -5.76
CA GLU A 776 -36.07 7.35 -5.04
C GLU A 776 -36.08 8.59 -5.96
N LEU A 777 -35.05 8.80 -6.78
CA LEU A 777 -35.01 9.90 -7.75
C LEU A 777 -36.08 9.76 -8.84
N THR A 778 -36.36 8.53 -9.26
CA THR A 778 -37.41 8.23 -10.25
C THR A 778 -38.79 8.55 -9.67
N ALA A 779 -39.02 8.25 -8.38
CA ALA A 779 -40.24 8.60 -7.70
C ALA A 779 -40.40 10.12 -7.57
N ILE A 780 -39.32 10.86 -7.24
CA ILE A 780 -39.32 12.33 -7.19
C ILE A 780 -39.62 12.94 -8.56
N PHE A 781 -39.06 12.39 -9.63
CA PHE A 781 -39.41 12.80 -11.00
C PHE A 781 -40.92 12.70 -11.26
N TYR A 782 -41.53 11.58 -10.90
CA TYR A 782 -42.99 11.41 -11.05
C TYR A 782 -43.79 12.36 -10.15
N LEU A 783 -43.29 12.69 -8.95
CA LEU A 783 -43.91 13.72 -8.11
C LEU A 783 -43.89 15.09 -8.78
N CYS A 784 -42.75 15.50 -9.36
CA CYS A 784 -42.65 16.76 -10.10
C CYS A 784 -43.64 16.82 -11.27
N GLN A 785 -43.74 15.75 -12.06
CA GLN A 785 -44.72 15.70 -13.15
C GLN A 785 -46.17 15.73 -12.65
N ALA A 786 -46.45 15.07 -11.53
CA ALA A 786 -47.78 15.08 -10.94
C ALA A 786 -48.15 16.49 -10.45
N TRP A 787 -47.23 17.19 -9.76
CA TRP A 787 -47.42 18.57 -9.33
C TRP A 787 -47.57 19.53 -10.50
N GLU A 788 -46.75 19.41 -11.55
CA GLU A 788 -46.93 20.20 -12.79
C GLU A 788 -48.36 20.07 -13.32
N ASN A 789 -48.87 18.84 -13.46
CA ASN A 789 -50.21 18.60 -14.00
C ASN A 789 -51.31 19.14 -13.09
N MET A 790 -51.12 19.11 -11.76
CA MET A 790 -52.06 19.76 -10.83
C MET A 790 -52.11 21.27 -11.05
N GLU A 791 -50.97 21.95 -11.09
CA GLU A 791 -50.92 23.40 -11.25
C GLU A 791 -51.47 23.84 -12.61
N ARG A 792 -51.25 23.03 -13.67
CA ARG A 792 -51.88 23.25 -14.97
C ARG A 792 -53.38 22.99 -14.96
N ALA A 793 -53.86 22.00 -14.21
CA ALA A 793 -55.29 21.76 -14.05
C ALA A 793 -56.00 22.98 -13.46
N ASP A 794 -55.38 23.61 -12.45
CA ASP A 794 -55.87 24.84 -11.83
C ASP A 794 -55.82 26.03 -12.80
N ALA A 795 -54.71 26.22 -13.52
CA ALA A 795 -54.54 27.35 -14.45
C ALA A 795 -55.42 27.25 -15.71
N GLU A 796 -55.52 26.05 -16.30
CA GLU A 796 -56.25 25.79 -17.54
C GLU A 796 -57.73 25.41 -17.30
N GLN A 797 -58.15 25.30 -16.03
CA GLN A 797 -59.46 24.79 -15.60
C GLN A 797 -59.82 23.43 -16.21
N LYS A 798 -58.82 22.55 -16.38
CA LYS A 798 -58.94 21.29 -17.11
C LYS A 798 -58.87 20.08 -16.18
N ALA A 799 -60.02 19.61 -15.74
CA ALA A 799 -60.14 18.54 -14.75
C ALA A 799 -59.46 17.20 -15.15
N SER A 800 -59.35 16.88 -16.44
CA SER A 800 -58.68 15.66 -16.91
C SER A 800 -57.20 15.60 -16.52
N LEU A 801 -56.56 16.76 -16.25
CA LEU A 801 -55.17 16.82 -15.83
C LEU A 801 -54.98 16.31 -14.38
N TYR A 802 -55.99 16.39 -13.52
CA TYR A 802 -55.93 15.74 -12.19
C TYR A 802 -55.94 14.22 -12.28
N SER A 803 -56.58 13.64 -13.31
CA SER A 803 -56.51 12.21 -13.58
C SER A 803 -55.08 11.77 -13.87
N ILE A 804 -54.41 12.52 -14.76
CA ILE A 804 -52.99 12.30 -15.11
C ILE A 804 -52.11 12.46 -13.87
N ALA A 805 -52.32 13.53 -13.07
CA ALA A 805 -51.59 13.73 -11.82
C ALA A 805 -51.80 12.57 -10.84
N SER A 806 -53.03 12.05 -10.73
CA SER A 806 -53.34 10.90 -9.87
C SER A 806 -52.54 9.66 -10.25
N ASP A 807 -52.49 9.32 -11.54
CA ASP A 807 -51.73 8.18 -12.03
C ASP A 807 -50.23 8.34 -11.79
N LEU A 808 -49.70 9.54 -11.97
CA LEU A 808 -48.29 9.85 -11.71
C LEU A 808 -47.94 9.73 -10.22
N PHE A 809 -48.78 10.26 -9.32
CA PHE A 809 -48.61 10.08 -7.88
C PHE A 809 -48.69 8.61 -7.47
N LYS A 810 -49.58 7.83 -8.09
CA LYS A 810 -49.68 6.38 -7.85
C LYS A 810 -48.43 5.65 -8.32
N LYS A 811 -47.87 6.02 -9.47
CA LYS A 811 -46.57 5.51 -9.94
C LYS A 811 -45.45 5.83 -8.94
N ALA A 812 -45.35 7.08 -8.48
CA ALA A 812 -44.38 7.46 -7.45
C ALA A 812 -44.56 6.63 -6.16
N SER A 813 -45.79 6.43 -5.69
CA SER A 813 -46.12 5.61 -4.52
C SER A 813 -45.66 4.16 -4.65
N ASN A 814 -45.81 3.57 -5.84
CA ASN A 814 -45.40 2.18 -6.09
C ASN A 814 -43.87 2.00 -6.05
N ILE A 815 -43.13 3.06 -6.34
CA ILE A 815 -41.67 3.05 -6.40
C ILE A 815 -41.06 3.33 -5.02
N PHE A 816 -41.61 4.27 -4.24
CA PHE A 816 -41.11 4.54 -2.88
C PHE A 816 -41.12 3.28 -2.01
N GLN A 817 -39.95 2.94 -1.47
CA GLN A 817 -39.82 1.84 -0.51
C GLN A 817 -40.23 2.29 0.91
N GLU A 818 -39.97 3.54 1.25
CA GLU A 818 -40.30 4.11 2.55
C GLU A 818 -41.80 4.33 2.71
N SER A 819 -42.34 3.85 3.83
CA SER A 819 -43.76 3.95 4.21
C SER A 819 -44.29 5.38 4.08
N ARG A 820 -43.51 6.37 4.51
CA ARG A 820 -43.96 7.76 4.60
C ARG A 820 -44.27 8.40 3.24
N MET A 821 -43.27 8.50 2.36
CA MET A 821 -43.42 9.11 1.03
C MET A 821 -44.33 8.29 0.11
N LYS A 822 -44.34 6.96 0.28
CA LYS A 822 -45.31 6.08 -0.36
C LYS A 822 -46.75 6.47 -0.01
N LYS A 823 -47.03 6.68 1.28
CA LYS A 823 -48.36 7.05 1.79
C LYS A 823 -48.77 8.47 1.41
N LEU A 824 -47.84 9.43 1.42
CA LEU A 824 -48.08 10.78 0.92
C LEU A 824 -48.52 10.75 -0.55
N SER A 825 -47.73 10.07 -1.39
CA SER A 825 -47.99 9.96 -2.84
C SER A 825 -49.33 9.30 -3.11
N LEU A 826 -49.67 8.22 -2.38
CA LEU A 826 -50.97 7.57 -2.52
C LEU A 826 -52.12 8.48 -2.05
N GLY A 827 -51.93 9.22 -0.96
CA GLY A 827 -52.88 10.22 -0.48
C GLY A 827 -53.17 11.29 -1.53
N ASN A 828 -52.12 11.81 -2.17
CA ASN A 828 -52.20 12.78 -3.26
C ASN A 828 -52.92 12.21 -4.50
N SER A 829 -52.62 10.97 -4.88
CA SER A 829 -53.31 10.28 -5.99
C SER A 829 -54.82 10.20 -5.76
N LEU A 830 -55.22 9.72 -4.57
CA LEU A 830 -56.62 9.63 -4.19
C LEU A 830 -57.27 11.00 -4.12
N TYR A 831 -56.56 12.02 -3.62
CA TYR A 831 -57.07 13.38 -3.58
C TYR A 831 -57.33 13.94 -4.98
N CYS A 832 -56.37 13.81 -5.92
CA CYS A 832 -56.55 14.23 -7.31
C CYS A 832 -57.73 13.50 -7.98
N SER A 833 -57.91 12.22 -7.68
CA SER A 833 -59.07 11.43 -8.16
C SER A 833 -60.40 11.98 -7.63
N ALA A 834 -60.41 12.49 -6.39
CA ALA A 834 -61.57 13.16 -5.82
C ALA A 834 -61.86 14.50 -6.50
N ILE A 835 -60.83 15.30 -6.82
CA ILE A 835 -61.00 16.57 -7.55
C ILE A 835 -61.58 16.32 -8.94
N GLU A 836 -61.05 15.34 -9.67
CA GLU A 836 -61.58 14.97 -11.00
C GLU A 836 -63.06 14.59 -10.93
N CYS A 837 -63.41 13.69 -9.99
CA CYS A 837 -64.80 13.28 -9.79
C CYS A 837 -65.68 14.48 -9.38
N GLY A 838 -65.15 15.42 -8.58
CA GLY A 838 -65.83 16.66 -8.22
C GLY A 838 -66.15 17.54 -9.43
N SER A 839 -65.22 17.63 -10.39
CA SER A 839 -65.49 18.36 -11.63
C SER A 839 -66.55 17.69 -12.51
N LEU A 840 -66.54 16.36 -12.59
CA LEU A 840 -67.55 15.61 -13.32
C LEU A 840 -68.93 15.70 -12.63
N PHE A 841 -68.95 15.69 -11.30
CA PHE A 841 -70.15 15.90 -10.49
C PHE A 841 -70.80 17.26 -10.81
N ASP A 842 -70.00 18.32 -10.92
CA ASP A 842 -70.50 19.67 -11.22
C ASP A 842 -70.99 19.83 -12.67
N LYS A 843 -70.38 19.12 -13.61
CA LYS A 843 -70.78 19.15 -15.03
C LYS A 843 -72.03 18.32 -15.34
N SER A 844 -72.36 17.35 -14.49
CA SER A 844 -73.53 16.49 -14.70
C SER A 844 -74.81 17.20 -14.27
N ASN A 845 -75.86 17.10 -15.08
CA ASN A 845 -77.21 17.56 -14.73
C ASN A 845 -78.13 16.40 -14.28
N GLU A 846 -77.69 15.15 -14.45
CA GLU A 846 -78.46 13.97 -14.08
C GLU A 846 -78.21 13.58 -12.62
N LEU A 847 -79.28 13.49 -11.82
CA LEU A 847 -79.19 13.14 -10.41
C LEU A 847 -78.51 11.77 -10.18
N LYS A 848 -78.73 10.81 -11.10
CA LYS A 848 -78.13 9.46 -11.03
C LYS A 848 -76.61 9.49 -11.12
N ASP A 849 -76.06 10.27 -12.04
CA ASP A 849 -74.62 10.43 -12.20
C ASP A 849 -74.00 11.18 -11.02
N LYS A 850 -74.69 12.22 -10.52
CA LYS A 850 -74.28 12.95 -9.31
C LYS A 850 -74.17 12.02 -8.09
N ILE A 851 -75.11 11.09 -7.89
CA ILE A 851 -75.05 10.09 -6.81
C ILE A 851 -73.77 9.25 -6.91
N GLU A 852 -73.44 8.77 -8.11
CA GLU A 852 -72.28 7.90 -8.33
C GLU A 852 -70.95 8.66 -8.14
N TYR A 853 -70.86 9.90 -8.62
CA TYR A 853 -69.68 10.74 -8.37
C TYR A 853 -69.55 11.12 -6.90
N TYR A 854 -70.64 11.45 -6.20
CA TYR A 854 -70.62 11.74 -4.77
C TYR A 854 -70.04 10.58 -3.93
N LYS A 855 -70.49 9.35 -4.20
CA LYS A 855 -69.95 8.15 -3.53
C LYS A 855 -68.43 8.03 -3.74
N LYS A 856 -67.95 8.24 -4.98
CA LYS A 856 -66.53 8.17 -5.33
C LYS A 856 -65.70 9.26 -4.66
N ILE A 857 -66.16 10.51 -4.69
CA ILE A 857 -65.48 11.65 -4.04
C ILE A 857 -65.28 11.39 -2.55
N LYS A 858 -66.34 10.97 -1.87
CA LYS A 858 -66.31 10.63 -0.44
C LYS A 858 -65.33 9.49 -0.14
N MET A 859 -65.39 8.41 -0.92
CA MET A 859 -64.47 7.28 -0.77
C MET A 859 -63.02 7.73 -0.93
N TYR A 860 -62.71 8.45 -2.02
CA TYR A 860 -61.35 8.90 -2.30
C TYR A 860 -60.81 9.88 -1.25
N LEU A 861 -61.59 10.86 -0.80
CA LEU A 861 -61.15 11.81 0.23
C LEU A 861 -60.91 11.15 1.59
N ARG A 862 -61.74 10.17 1.99
CA ARG A 862 -61.56 9.42 3.25
C ARG A 862 -60.35 8.51 3.19
N GLU A 863 -60.14 7.81 2.08
CA GLU A 863 -58.93 6.99 1.89
C GLU A 863 -57.67 7.86 1.75
N SER A 864 -57.76 9.03 1.13
CA SER A 864 -56.68 10.03 1.09
C SER A 864 -56.30 10.48 2.51
N SER A 865 -57.29 10.88 3.31
CA SER A 865 -57.11 11.24 4.72
C SER A 865 -56.42 10.14 5.55
N LYS A 866 -56.88 8.90 5.38
CA LYS A 866 -56.29 7.73 6.05
C LYS A 866 -54.84 7.52 5.65
N ASN A 867 -54.51 7.64 4.37
CA ASN A 867 -53.13 7.47 3.90
C ASN A 867 -52.23 8.61 4.42
N TYR A 868 -52.67 9.86 4.40
CA TYR A 868 -51.93 10.96 5.02
C TYR A 868 -51.67 10.73 6.51
N ARG A 869 -52.68 10.28 7.27
CA ARG A 869 -52.53 9.98 8.70
C ARG A 869 -51.53 8.85 8.96
N ILE A 870 -51.59 7.76 8.19
CA ILE A 870 -50.61 6.67 8.28
C ILE A 870 -49.19 7.16 7.95
N GLY A 871 -49.06 8.09 6.99
CA GLY A 871 -47.80 8.75 6.66
C GLY A 871 -47.35 9.82 7.65
N GLY A 872 -48.10 10.10 8.72
CA GLY A 872 -47.78 11.15 9.71
C GLY A 872 -48.04 12.58 9.23
N PHE A 873 -48.82 12.77 8.16
CA PHE A 873 -49.23 14.07 7.62
C PHE A 873 -50.59 14.47 8.21
N GLU A 874 -50.61 14.79 9.52
CA GLU A 874 -51.87 14.94 10.26
C GLU A 874 -52.70 16.16 9.81
N GLN A 875 -52.07 17.25 9.38
CA GLN A 875 -52.77 18.41 8.85
C GLN A 875 -53.49 18.09 7.53
N ASP A 876 -52.83 17.39 6.60
CA ASP A 876 -53.42 16.93 5.34
C ASP A 876 -54.53 15.90 5.56
N ALA A 877 -54.33 15.00 6.53
CA ALA A 877 -55.34 14.04 6.91
C ALA A 877 -56.61 14.74 7.38
N GLN A 878 -56.47 15.77 8.21
CA GLN A 878 -57.59 16.57 8.70
C GLN A 878 -58.21 17.41 7.59
N TRP A 879 -57.42 17.98 6.68
CA TRP A 879 -57.92 18.67 5.49
C TRP A 879 -58.79 17.76 4.62
N ALA A 880 -58.26 16.61 4.17
CA ALA A 880 -59.00 15.70 3.31
C ALA A 880 -60.28 15.18 3.99
N LEU A 881 -60.26 14.96 5.31
CA LEU A 881 -61.43 14.60 6.09
C LEU A 881 -62.45 15.76 6.17
N ALA A 882 -61.99 16.98 6.39
CA ALA A 882 -62.83 18.17 6.42
C ALA A 882 -63.50 18.39 5.06
N THR A 883 -62.76 18.26 3.95
CA THR A 883 -63.30 18.35 2.58
C THR A 883 -64.34 17.26 2.33
N SER A 884 -64.10 16.01 2.76
CA SER A 884 -65.12 14.95 2.66
C SER A 884 -66.37 15.27 3.47
N THR A 885 -66.21 15.83 4.66
CA THR A 885 -67.32 16.15 5.58
C THR A 885 -68.12 17.35 5.09
N TYR A 886 -67.44 18.32 4.48
CA TYR A 886 -68.07 19.43 3.78
C TYR A 886 -68.89 18.94 2.59
N PHE A 887 -68.33 18.02 1.79
CA PHE A 887 -69.03 17.43 0.65
C PHE A 887 -70.28 16.64 1.09
N ASP A 888 -70.24 15.99 2.26
CA ASP A 888 -71.43 15.40 2.90
C ASP A 888 -72.50 16.48 3.17
N GLY A 889 -72.11 17.68 3.61
CA GLY A 889 -73.03 18.80 3.80
C GLY A 889 -73.65 19.31 2.50
N ILE A 890 -72.82 19.55 1.47
CA ILE A 890 -73.29 20.03 0.16
C ILE A 890 -74.20 19.03 -0.55
N TRP A 891 -73.91 17.73 -0.45
CA TRP A 891 -74.78 16.71 -1.02
C TRP A 891 -76.20 16.79 -0.46
N HIS A 892 -76.34 16.98 0.85
CA HIS A 892 -77.66 17.10 1.47
C HIS A 892 -78.36 18.42 1.10
N LEU A 893 -77.63 19.51 0.83
CA LEU A 893 -78.24 20.72 0.26
C LEU A 893 -78.78 20.48 -1.15
N ILE A 894 -78.01 19.82 -2.01
CA ILE A 894 -78.46 19.47 -3.36
C ILE A 894 -79.71 18.58 -3.29
N GLN A 895 -79.81 17.67 -2.33
CA GLN A 895 -81.02 16.85 -2.13
C GLN A 895 -82.25 17.68 -1.73
N VAL A 896 -82.09 18.84 -1.06
CA VAL A 896 -83.20 19.75 -0.73
C VAL A 896 -83.85 20.33 -1.98
N ASP A 897 -83.05 20.63 -3.01
CA ASP A 897 -83.53 21.23 -4.26
C ASP A 897 -84.38 20.26 -5.08
N TYR A 898 -84.12 18.96 -4.99
CA TYR A 898 -84.87 17.90 -5.69
C TYR A 898 -86.01 17.30 -4.87
N GLU A 899 -86.09 17.56 -3.57
CA GLU A 899 -87.16 17.06 -2.70
C GLU A 899 -88.41 17.92 -2.87
N ILE A 900 -89.61 17.35 -2.72
CA ILE A 900 -90.88 18.08 -2.82
C ILE A 900 -91.59 18.06 -1.46
N ASP A 901 -91.35 17.05 -0.64
CA ASP A 901 -91.87 16.93 0.71
C ASP A 901 -91.19 17.92 1.68
N HIS A 902 -91.95 18.89 2.17
CA HIS A 902 -91.47 19.91 3.12
C HIS A 902 -90.86 19.34 4.40
N SER A 903 -91.37 18.21 4.91
CA SER A 903 -90.82 17.57 6.11
C SER A 903 -89.44 16.97 5.83
N LYS A 904 -89.26 16.36 4.65
CA LYS A 904 -87.95 15.80 4.24
C LYS A 904 -86.95 16.90 3.86
N LYS A 905 -87.40 18.00 3.25
CA LYS A 905 -86.57 19.20 3.03
C LYS A 905 -85.98 19.72 4.34
N SER A 906 -86.81 19.92 5.36
CA SER A 906 -86.35 20.37 6.68
C SER A 906 -85.35 19.39 7.30
N GLN A 907 -85.59 18.08 7.14
CA GLN A 907 -84.66 17.04 7.60
C GLN A 907 -83.30 17.11 6.89
N PHE A 908 -83.27 17.26 5.56
CA PHE A 908 -82.03 17.39 4.79
C PHE A 908 -81.26 18.68 5.13
N LEU A 909 -81.94 19.82 5.32
CA LEU A 909 -81.32 21.07 5.76
C LEU A 909 -80.65 20.96 7.14
N ASN A 910 -81.31 20.28 8.09
CA ASN A 910 -80.74 20.02 9.41
C ASN A 910 -79.49 19.14 9.34
N ILE A 911 -79.51 18.09 8.50
CA ILE A 911 -78.37 17.20 8.29
C ILE A 911 -77.21 17.95 7.61
N ALA A 912 -77.50 18.75 6.57
CA ALA A 912 -76.51 19.57 5.88
C ALA A 912 -75.81 20.53 6.84
N THR A 913 -76.59 21.27 7.65
CA THR A 913 -76.08 22.22 8.65
C THR A 913 -75.15 21.54 9.67
N LYS A 914 -75.51 20.33 10.13
CA LYS A 914 -74.66 19.54 11.03
C LYS A 914 -73.32 19.17 10.39
N TYR A 915 -73.33 18.71 9.14
CA TYR A 915 -72.09 18.35 8.43
C TYR A 915 -71.22 19.57 8.15
N LEU A 916 -71.80 20.70 7.75
CA LEU A 916 -71.07 21.96 7.53
C LEU A 916 -70.43 22.49 8.81
N ASN A 917 -71.13 22.46 9.95
CA ASN A 917 -70.56 22.83 11.26
C ASN A 917 -69.43 21.89 11.71
N ASN A 918 -69.57 20.59 11.43
CA ASN A 918 -68.51 19.62 11.69
C ASN A 918 -67.28 19.87 10.80
N ALA A 919 -67.47 20.12 9.51
CA ALA A 919 -66.40 20.47 8.58
C ALA A 919 -65.68 21.75 9.04
N LEU A 920 -66.43 22.79 9.44
CA LEU A 920 -65.91 24.03 10.01
C LEU A 920 -65.00 23.78 11.22
N THR A 921 -65.43 22.90 12.12
CA THR A 921 -64.65 22.52 13.31
C THR A 921 -63.34 21.83 12.94
N ILE A 922 -63.36 20.95 11.93
CA ILE A 922 -62.18 20.22 11.47
C ILE A 922 -61.22 21.19 10.75
N PHE A 923 -61.70 22.05 9.84
CA PHE A 923 -60.86 23.06 9.17
C PHE A 923 -60.21 24.01 10.16
N LYS A 924 -60.94 24.44 11.21
CA LYS A 924 -60.39 25.27 12.30
C LYS A 924 -59.29 24.56 13.08
N LYS A 925 -59.50 23.30 13.47
CA LYS A 925 -58.48 22.49 14.16
C LYS A 925 -57.22 22.30 13.31
N ALA A 926 -57.39 22.26 11.99
CA ALA A 926 -56.29 22.08 11.04
C ALA A 926 -55.65 23.41 10.58
N GLY A 927 -56.13 24.58 11.04
CA GLY A 927 -55.51 25.89 10.80
C GLY A 927 -55.90 26.60 9.51
N TYR A 928 -57.00 26.19 8.85
CA TYR A 928 -57.42 26.74 7.55
C TYR A 928 -58.50 27.83 7.68
N GLU A 929 -58.11 29.03 8.10
CA GLU A 929 -59.03 30.15 8.41
C GLU A 929 -59.80 30.71 7.19
N GLN A 930 -59.27 30.60 5.97
CA GLN A 930 -59.96 31.13 4.79
C GLN A 930 -61.21 30.30 4.42
N LYS A 931 -61.16 28.97 4.59
CA LYS A 931 -62.30 28.08 4.31
C LYS A 931 -63.43 28.16 5.33
N LYS A 932 -63.12 28.67 6.52
CA LYS A 932 -64.12 28.99 7.54
C LYS A 932 -65.08 30.07 7.04
N GLU A 933 -64.57 31.12 6.38
CA GLU A 933 -65.40 32.20 5.85
C GLU A 933 -66.34 31.71 4.75
N ASP A 934 -65.87 30.81 3.88
CA ASP A 934 -66.70 30.21 2.81
C ASP A 934 -67.83 29.35 3.37
N ILE A 935 -67.54 28.49 4.38
CA ILE A 935 -68.56 27.64 5.01
C ILE A 935 -69.57 28.48 5.82
N LEU A 936 -69.10 29.55 6.47
CA LEU A 936 -69.98 30.47 7.19
C LEU A 936 -70.97 31.18 6.26
N LYS A 937 -70.55 31.56 5.03
CA LYS A 937 -71.47 32.11 4.02
C LYS A 937 -72.58 31.12 3.64
N TYR A 938 -72.26 29.83 3.49
CA TYR A 938 -73.28 28.80 3.22
C TYR A 938 -74.22 28.58 4.39
N LEU A 939 -73.70 28.55 5.63
CA LEU A 939 -74.52 28.46 6.84
C LEU A 939 -75.46 29.69 6.98
N GLU A 940 -75.00 30.88 6.58
CA GLU A 940 -75.81 32.09 6.54
C GLU A 940 -76.87 32.09 5.43
N MET A 941 -76.56 31.52 4.25
CA MET A 941 -77.53 31.32 3.17
C MET A 941 -78.65 30.34 3.56
N ILE A 942 -78.30 29.24 4.26
CA ILE A 942 -79.27 28.26 4.78
C ILE A 942 -80.22 28.90 5.80
N ASN A 943 -79.71 29.77 6.67
CA ASN A 943 -80.51 30.47 7.68
C ASN A 943 -81.48 31.52 7.11
N ASN A 944 -81.27 31.97 5.86
CA ASN A 944 -82.03 33.03 5.20
C ASN A 944 -82.99 32.53 4.09
N GLU A 945 -83.17 31.21 3.92
CA GLU A 945 -84.08 30.57 2.95
C GLU A 945 -83.97 31.07 1.49
N LYS A 946 -82.75 31.39 1.00
CA LYS A 946 -82.53 31.81 -0.41
C LYS A 946 -82.23 30.62 -1.33
N ASP A 947 -82.65 30.69 -2.60
CA ASP A 947 -82.39 29.67 -3.64
C ASP A 947 -80.91 29.25 -3.66
N ILE A 948 -80.65 27.94 -3.53
CA ILE A 948 -79.32 27.37 -3.40
C ILE A 948 -78.90 26.81 -4.76
N LEU A 949 -78.09 27.55 -5.52
CA LEU A 949 -77.33 26.99 -6.64
C LEU A 949 -75.88 26.74 -6.17
N THR A 950 -75.60 25.52 -5.72
CA THR A 950 -74.28 25.10 -5.23
C THR A 950 -73.45 24.37 -6.30
N SER A 951 -72.25 24.89 -6.57
CA SER A 951 -71.16 24.17 -7.23
C SER A 951 -70.29 23.48 -6.18
N ALA A 952 -69.98 22.20 -6.38
CA ALA A 952 -69.15 21.41 -5.49
C ALA A 952 -67.64 21.68 -5.70
N LEU A 953 -67.24 22.21 -6.85
CA LEU A 953 -65.87 22.65 -7.20
C LEU A 953 -65.40 23.88 -6.42
N ASN A 954 -66.30 24.76 -5.98
CA ASN A 954 -65.92 26.00 -5.27
C ASN A 954 -65.13 25.76 -3.96
N VAL A 955 -65.03 24.52 -3.48
CA VAL A 955 -64.38 24.18 -2.20
C VAL A 955 -63.41 23.00 -2.25
N ILE A 956 -63.35 22.20 -3.33
CA ILE A 956 -62.28 21.19 -3.48
C ILE A 956 -61.00 21.90 -3.94
N GLU A 957 -60.43 22.71 -3.06
CA GLU A 957 -59.09 23.29 -3.25
C GLU A 957 -58.02 22.25 -2.91
N LYS A 958 -56.83 22.41 -3.49
CA LYS A 958 -55.68 21.59 -3.16
C LYS A 958 -55.33 21.77 -1.65
N PRO A 959 -55.03 20.70 -0.89
CA PRO A 959 -54.51 20.82 0.47
C PRO A 959 -53.26 21.69 0.45
N ALA A 960 -53.09 22.59 1.42
CA ALA A 960 -51.89 23.44 1.48
C ALA A 960 -50.56 22.65 1.50
N ILE A 961 -50.59 21.34 1.81
CA ILE A 961 -49.45 20.42 1.89
C ILE A 961 -49.55 19.28 0.84
N SER A 962 -50.45 19.33 -0.16
CA SER A 962 -50.40 18.38 -1.31
C SER A 962 -49.08 18.43 -2.10
N ALA A 963 -48.28 19.45 -1.86
CA ALA A 963 -46.90 19.61 -2.28
C ALA A 963 -45.87 19.28 -1.19
N SER A 964 -46.13 18.46 -0.16
CA SER A 964 -45.14 18.18 0.90
C SER A 964 -43.87 17.52 0.36
N ASN A 965 -42.71 18.00 0.84
CA ASN A 965 -41.39 17.40 0.59
C ASN A 965 -40.84 16.64 1.80
N VAL A 966 -41.60 16.53 2.88
CA VAL A 966 -41.09 15.94 4.12
C VAL A 966 -40.80 14.45 3.88
N GLY A 967 -39.51 14.12 3.74
CA GLY A 967 -39.00 12.81 3.33
C GLY A 967 -38.38 12.74 1.91
N ILE A 968 -38.29 13.86 1.19
CA ILE A 968 -37.44 13.97 0.01
C ILE A 968 -36.10 14.54 0.45
N SER A 969 -35.13 13.66 0.64
CA SER A 969 -33.75 13.99 0.97
C SER A 969 -32.85 13.78 -0.25
N ALA A 970 -31.62 14.28 -0.17
CA ALA A 970 -30.63 14.10 -1.23
C ALA A 970 -30.13 12.65 -1.20
N PRO A 971 -30.49 11.76 -2.15
CA PRO A 971 -30.10 10.35 -2.05
C PRO A 971 -28.60 10.26 -1.90
N SER A 972 -28.04 9.40 -1.05
CA SER A 972 -26.60 9.10 -1.09
C SER A 972 -26.21 8.79 -2.54
N CYS A 973 -25.10 9.31 -3.06
CA CYS A 973 -24.71 9.03 -4.44
C CYS A 973 -23.78 7.81 -4.44
N PRO A 974 -23.95 6.78 -5.29
CA PRO A 974 -23.04 5.64 -5.32
C PRO A 974 -21.62 6.04 -5.77
N ILE A 975 -21.48 7.23 -6.37
CA ILE A 975 -20.20 7.79 -6.81
C ILE A 975 -19.50 8.51 -5.63
N GLU A 976 -20.17 8.73 -4.50
CA GLU A 976 -19.61 9.30 -3.25
C GLU A 976 -18.62 8.40 -2.53
N ILE A 977 -18.36 7.24 -3.10
CA ILE A 977 -17.31 6.33 -2.68
C ILE A 977 -15.97 6.90 -3.16
N SER A 978 -15.63 8.08 -2.63
CA SER A 978 -14.22 8.43 -2.51
C SER A 978 -13.64 7.43 -1.53
N SER A 979 -12.75 6.57 -2.00
CA SER A 979 -12.14 5.57 -1.14
C SER A 979 -11.18 6.28 -0.20
N SER A 980 -11.39 6.13 1.10
CA SER A 980 -10.44 6.60 2.11
C SER A 980 -9.04 6.03 1.84
N VAL A 981 -8.04 6.85 2.13
CA VAL A 981 -6.62 6.56 1.91
C VAL A 981 -6.18 5.38 2.79
N ASN A 982 -5.36 4.48 2.24
CA ASN A 982 -4.73 3.40 3.03
C ASN A 982 -3.30 3.78 3.45
N ILE A 983 -2.68 2.96 4.31
CA ILE A 983 -1.35 3.26 4.83
C ILE A 983 -0.26 3.26 3.76
N GLU A 984 -0.40 2.44 2.71
CA GLU A 984 0.56 2.38 1.59
C GLU A 984 0.55 3.67 0.77
N GLU A 985 -0.63 4.22 0.52
CA GLU A 985 -0.81 5.49 -0.19
C GLU A 985 -0.22 6.66 0.63
N MET A 986 -0.36 6.65 1.96
CA MET A 986 0.32 7.62 2.84
C MET A 986 1.82 7.38 3.01
N GLN A 987 2.24 6.12 2.92
CA GLN A 987 3.64 5.72 3.00
C GLN A 987 4.41 6.15 1.77
N ARG A 988 3.73 6.43 0.64
CA ARG A 988 4.33 7.19 -0.45
C ARG A 988 5.02 8.38 0.16
N THR A 989 6.31 8.26 0.12
CA THR A 989 7.17 9.32 0.53
C THR A 989 6.95 10.45 -0.45
N ASP A 990 6.88 11.68 0.04
CA ASP A 990 7.31 12.86 -0.72
C ASP A 990 8.83 12.76 -1.01
N LEU A 991 9.33 11.55 -1.27
CA LEU A 991 10.70 11.26 -1.64
C LEU A 991 10.79 11.62 -3.11
N GLN A 992 11.23 12.85 -3.26
CA GLN A 992 11.96 13.35 -4.38
C GLN A 992 11.13 13.45 -5.66
N THR A 993 10.58 14.65 -5.86
CA THR A 993 10.30 15.14 -7.21
C THR A 993 11.53 14.89 -8.09
N GLU A 994 11.35 14.75 -9.40
CA GLU A 994 12.48 14.70 -10.34
C GLU A 994 13.53 15.79 -10.05
N SER A 995 13.09 16.96 -9.58
CA SER A 995 13.92 18.07 -9.12
C SER A 995 14.83 17.72 -7.94
N GLU A 996 14.36 16.97 -6.93
CA GLU A 996 15.19 16.50 -5.81
C GLU A 996 16.21 15.43 -6.22
N MET A 997 15.94 14.64 -7.27
CA MET A 997 16.92 13.68 -7.81
C MET A 997 17.95 14.36 -8.73
N ASN A 998 17.52 15.38 -9.47
CA ASN A 998 18.33 16.21 -10.35
C ASN A 998 18.72 17.54 -9.69
N TRP A 999 18.88 17.57 -8.37
CA TRP A 999 19.14 18.81 -7.62
C TRP A 999 20.35 19.58 -8.16
N HIS A 1000 21.37 18.86 -8.66
CA HIS A 1000 22.57 19.44 -9.26
C HIS A 1000 22.26 20.27 -10.52
N LYS A 1001 21.18 19.94 -11.23
CA LYS A 1001 20.66 20.72 -12.37
C LYS A 1001 19.80 21.90 -11.95
N ARG A 1002 19.58 22.15 -10.66
CA ARG A 1002 18.72 23.23 -10.16
C ARG A 1002 19.49 24.29 -9.38
N ILE A 1003 20.79 24.08 -9.17
CA ILE A 1003 21.66 25.06 -8.51
C ILE A 1003 22.17 26.04 -9.56
N ASN A 1004 22.14 27.33 -9.23
CA ASN A 1004 22.67 28.38 -10.07
C ASN A 1004 23.94 29.00 -9.46
N TYR A 1005 23.93 29.26 -8.15
CA TYR A 1005 25.06 29.92 -7.46
C TYR A 1005 25.08 29.55 -5.97
N ILE A 1006 26.27 29.47 -5.36
CA ILE A 1006 26.42 29.38 -3.89
C ILE A 1006 27.30 30.52 -3.35
N TYR A 1007 26.94 31.03 -2.18
CA TYR A 1007 27.70 32.01 -1.41
C TYR A 1007 27.90 31.50 0.02
N LEU A 1008 29.08 31.75 0.57
CA LEU A 1008 29.41 31.56 1.97
C LEU A 1008 29.92 32.88 2.52
N PHE A 1009 29.33 33.36 3.61
CA PHE A 1009 29.58 34.70 4.12
C PHE A 1009 29.46 34.77 5.65
N MET A 1010 30.12 35.76 6.21
CA MET A 1010 30.11 36.08 7.63
C MET A 1010 28.81 36.82 8.02
N PRO A 1011 28.38 36.80 9.29
CA PRO A 1011 27.20 37.52 9.77
C PRO A 1011 27.19 39.03 9.53
N ASN A 1012 28.36 39.64 9.29
CA ASN A 1012 28.52 41.05 8.94
C ASN A 1012 28.37 41.32 7.43
N GLY A 1013 28.05 40.31 6.61
CA GLY A 1013 27.89 40.42 5.17
C GLY A 1013 29.19 40.27 4.36
N THR A 1014 30.34 39.98 4.98
CA THR A 1014 31.58 39.70 4.24
C THR A 1014 31.50 38.33 3.55
N CYS A 1015 31.47 38.30 2.21
CA CYS A 1015 31.60 37.07 1.44
C CYS A 1015 33.01 36.47 1.62
N ILE A 1016 33.09 35.19 1.97
CA ILE A 1016 34.35 34.45 2.14
C ILE A 1016 34.61 33.44 1.03
N TYR A 1017 33.56 33.00 0.35
CA TYR A 1017 33.65 32.13 -0.82
C TYR A 1017 32.36 32.22 -1.63
N ASP A 1018 32.48 32.15 -2.95
CA ASP A 1018 31.35 32.09 -3.86
C ASP A 1018 31.70 31.23 -5.08
N GLN A 1019 30.70 30.58 -5.68
CA GLN A 1019 30.89 29.77 -6.88
C GLN A 1019 29.61 29.71 -7.74
N PRO A 1020 29.69 30.05 -9.04
CA PRO A 1020 28.61 29.80 -9.99
C PRO A 1020 28.56 28.33 -10.40
N PHE A 1021 27.36 27.83 -10.66
CA PHE A 1021 27.11 26.49 -11.21
C PHE A 1021 26.55 26.52 -12.64
N LYS A 1022 25.86 27.61 -13.03
CA LYS A 1022 25.26 27.74 -14.38
C LYS A 1022 25.42 29.09 -15.05
N THR A 1023 25.54 30.17 -14.30
CA THR A 1023 25.55 31.54 -14.82
C THR A 1023 26.98 32.01 -15.06
N GLU A 1024 27.27 32.58 -16.23
CA GLU A 1024 28.56 33.22 -16.56
C GLU A 1024 28.59 34.73 -16.23
N GLU A 1025 27.49 35.30 -15.71
CA GLU A 1025 27.44 36.70 -15.30
C GLU A 1025 28.21 36.93 -14.00
N GLU A 1026 29.22 37.80 -14.04
CA GLU A 1026 29.96 38.25 -12.85
C GLU A 1026 29.08 39.17 -11.99
N ILE A 1027 28.52 38.62 -10.91
CA ILE A 1027 27.84 39.41 -9.87
C ILE A 1027 28.84 39.64 -8.73
N GLU A 1028 28.97 40.89 -8.26
CA GLU A 1028 29.87 41.23 -7.15
C GLU A 1028 29.49 40.49 -5.85
N PRO A 1029 30.29 39.50 -5.36
CA PRO A 1029 29.85 38.60 -4.29
C PRO A 1029 29.64 39.30 -2.94
N HIS A 1030 30.40 40.36 -2.66
CA HIS A 1030 30.24 41.17 -1.45
C HIS A 1030 28.93 41.96 -1.43
N LEU A 1031 28.44 42.40 -2.59
CA LEU A 1031 27.16 43.11 -2.69
C LEU A 1031 25.99 42.18 -2.38
N VAL A 1032 26.03 40.93 -2.87
CA VAL A 1032 25.01 39.91 -2.61
C VAL A 1032 24.99 39.51 -1.14
N ALA A 1033 26.15 39.19 -0.56
CA ALA A 1033 26.26 38.81 0.85
C ALA A 1033 25.82 39.95 1.80
N GLY A 1034 26.21 41.19 1.49
CA GLY A 1034 25.77 42.39 2.21
C GLY A 1034 24.25 42.61 2.09
N GLY A 1035 23.70 42.46 0.88
CA GLY A 1035 22.27 42.60 0.61
C GLY A 1035 21.42 41.56 1.36
N LEU A 1036 21.80 40.28 1.33
CA LEU A 1036 21.09 39.19 2.04
C LEU A 1036 21.10 39.38 3.56
N THR A 1037 22.22 39.88 4.10
CA THR A 1037 22.34 40.24 5.52
C THR A 1037 21.39 41.40 5.87
N GLY A 1038 21.35 42.45 5.03
CA GLY A 1038 20.44 43.58 5.20
C GLY A 1038 18.96 43.20 5.12
N ILE A 1039 18.58 42.39 4.14
CA ILE A 1039 17.21 41.87 3.98
C ILE A 1039 16.80 41.07 5.21
N SER A 1040 17.67 40.19 5.70
CA SER A 1040 17.40 39.40 6.91
C SER A 1040 17.17 40.28 8.13
N ALA A 1041 18.02 41.30 8.34
CA ALA A 1041 17.88 42.23 9.45
C ALA A 1041 16.57 43.04 9.35
N LEU A 1042 16.21 43.51 8.16
CA LEU A 1042 14.99 44.28 7.93
C LEU A 1042 13.73 43.45 8.19
N ILE A 1043 13.68 42.19 7.72
CA ILE A 1043 12.54 41.29 7.97
C ILE A 1043 12.41 40.97 9.47
N GLN A 1044 13.53 40.75 10.16
CA GLN A 1044 13.53 40.53 11.62
C GLN A 1044 12.97 41.73 12.38
N GLU A 1045 13.37 42.96 11.99
CA GLU A 1045 12.87 44.18 12.60
C GLU A 1045 11.36 44.38 12.35
N LEU A 1046 10.90 44.11 11.13
CA LEU A 1046 9.49 44.23 10.74
C LEU A 1046 8.58 43.20 11.42
N THR A 1047 9.06 41.96 11.57
CA THR A 1047 8.26 40.85 12.14
C THR A 1047 8.34 40.78 13.67
N LYS A 1048 9.30 41.49 14.29
CA LYS A 1048 9.68 41.34 15.70
C LYS A 1048 10.04 39.89 16.08
N ASP A 1049 10.37 39.06 15.10
CA ASP A 1049 10.80 37.68 15.31
C ASP A 1049 12.33 37.62 15.31
N LYS A 1050 12.88 36.84 16.25
CA LYS A 1050 14.33 36.61 16.36
C LYS A 1050 14.81 35.52 15.40
N THR A 1051 13.91 34.82 14.71
CA THR A 1051 14.28 33.80 13.72
C THR A 1051 14.92 34.43 12.49
N LYS A 1052 16.03 33.86 12.01
CA LYS A 1052 16.70 34.33 10.78
C LYS A 1052 15.95 33.84 9.54
N VAL A 1053 15.94 34.66 8.49
CA VAL A 1053 15.31 34.35 7.21
C VAL A 1053 15.99 33.14 6.59
N LYS A 1054 15.23 32.09 6.28
CA LYS A 1054 15.75 30.86 5.65
C LYS A 1054 15.46 30.75 4.16
N ILE A 1055 14.56 31.59 3.64
CA ILE A 1055 14.01 31.46 2.29
C ILE A 1055 13.64 32.84 1.76
N VAL A 1056 14.04 33.12 0.52
CA VAL A 1056 13.49 34.22 -0.28
C VAL A 1056 13.05 33.61 -1.62
N GLU A 1057 11.78 33.75 -1.99
CA GLU A 1057 11.20 33.19 -3.22
C GLU A 1057 10.73 34.33 -4.13
N GLN A 1058 11.13 34.30 -5.42
CA GLN A 1058 10.71 35.25 -6.45
C GLN A 1058 10.51 34.51 -7.79
N GLU A 1059 9.25 34.37 -8.21
CA GLU A 1059 8.79 33.74 -9.47
C GLU A 1059 9.50 32.42 -9.84
N GLU A 1060 10.62 32.48 -10.56
CA GLU A 1060 11.38 31.33 -11.06
C GLU A 1060 12.65 31.00 -10.25
N MET A 1061 12.95 31.78 -9.19
CA MET A 1061 14.19 31.68 -8.43
C MET A 1061 13.93 31.67 -6.92
N THR A 1062 14.67 30.82 -6.22
CA THR A 1062 14.64 30.66 -4.77
C THR A 1062 16.04 30.83 -4.20
N ILE A 1063 16.18 31.66 -3.16
CA ILE A 1063 17.40 31.77 -2.37
C ILE A 1063 17.18 31.01 -1.06
N LEU A 1064 17.94 29.93 -0.87
CA LEU A 1064 17.96 29.15 0.36
C LEU A 1064 19.06 29.66 1.27
N LEU A 1065 18.70 30.01 2.50
CA LEU A 1065 19.62 30.54 3.51
C LEU A 1065 19.69 29.57 4.69
N GLU A 1066 20.90 29.22 5.09
CA GLU A 1066 21.15 28.51 6.34
C GLU A 1066 22.28 29.21 7.12
N HIS A 1067 22.20 29.10 8.45
CA HIS A 1067 23.07 29.82 9.37
C HIS A 1067 23.70 28.85 10.36
N GLY A 1068 25.03 28.92 10.47
CA GLY A 1068 25.84 28.25 11.48
C GLY A 1068 26.17 29.14 12.66
N LYS A 1069 27.20 28.76 13.42
CA LYS A 1069 27.71 29.48 14.58
C LYS A 1069 28.48 30.74 14.16
N TYR A 1070 29.30 30.62 13.12
CA TYR A 1070 30.20 31.65 12.61
C TYR A 1070 29.89 32.09 11.18
N LEU A 1071 29.24 31.24 10.39
CA LEU A 1071 29.03 31.45 8.96
C LEU A 1071 27.55 31.37 8.58
N SER A 1072 27.23 31.93 7.43
CA SER A 1072 25.95 31.75 6.74
C SER A 1072 26.22 31.38 5.30
N ALA A 1073 25.36 30.54 4.74
CA ALA A 1073 25.45 30.16 3.33
C ALA A 1073 24.13 30.47 2.62
N ALA A 1074 24.24 30.98 1.40
CA ALA A 1074 23.12 31.20 0.50
C ALA A 1074 23.29 30.32 -0.73
N LEU A 1075 22.22 29.64 -1.14
CA LEU A 1075 22.18 28.87 -2.36
C LEU A 1075 21.06 29.41 -3.25
N ILE A 1076 21.42 29.90 -4.43
CA ILE A 1076 20.48 30.33 -5.45
C ILE A 1076 20.11 29.12 -6.30
N THR A 1077 18.82 28.83 -6.38
CA THR A 1077 18.28 27.65 -7.04
C THR A 1077 16.93 27.94 -7.70
N GLU A 1078 16.56 27.16 -8.71
CA GLU A 1078 15.24 27.24 -9.36
C GLU A 1078 14.10 26.79 -8.42
N GLU A 1079 14.38 25.93 -7.43
CA GLU A 1079 13.36 25.34 -6.56
C GLU A 1079 13.84 25.16 -5.11
N ASN A 1080 12.92 25.25 -4.16
CA ASN A 1080 13.18 24.96 -2.75
C ASN A 1080 13.28 23.46 -2.46
N LEU A 1081 14.48 22.88 -2.63
CA LEU A 1081 14.73 21.44 -2.44
C LEU A 1081 15.31 21.10 -1.05
N ILE A 1082 14.78 20.05 -0.42
CA ILE A 1082 15.23 19.52 0.87
C ILE A 1082 16.67 18.98 0.76
N THR A 1083 17.02 18.34 -0.35
CA THR A 1083 18.38 17.83 -0.57
C THR A 1083 19.40 18.97 -0.57
N LEU A 1084 19.08 20.09 -1.21
CA LEU A 1084 19.94 21.27 -1.28
C LEU A 1084 20.14 21.92 0.09
N ARG A 1085 19.07 22.05 0.90
CA ARG A 1085 19.18 22.56 2.28
C ARG A 1085 20.06 21.69 3.16
N ASN A 1086 19.88 20.37 3.12
CA ASN A 1086 20.70 19.47 3.93
C ASN A 1086 22.18 19.55 3.54
N LYS A 1087 22.46 19.70 2.24
CA LYS A 1087 23.82 19.93 1.73
C LYS A 1087 24.38 21.28 2.18
N LEU A 1088 23.57 22.33 2.20
CA LEU A 1088 23.96 23.66 2.66
C LEU A 1088 24.29 23.67 4.17
N VAL A 1089 23.47 22.99 4.99
CA VAL A 1089 23.75 22.79 6.42
C VAL A 1089 25.02 21.97 6.62
N GLN A 1090 25.20 20.89 5.85
CA GLN A 1090 26.40 20.07 5.93
C GLN A 1090 27.65 20.87 5.53
N LEU A 1091 27.56 21.72 4.51
CA LEU A 1091 28.66 22.58 4.09
C LEU A 1091 29.07 23.53 5.21
N ILE A 1092 28.11 24.26 5.79
CA ILE A 1092 28.40 25.18 6.90
C ILE A 1092 29.10 24.43 8.02
N LYS A 1093 28.57 23.26 8.40
CA LYS A 1093 29.16 22.45 9.47
C LYS A 1093 30.57 21.96 9.13
N ASP A 1094 30.78 21.37 7.95
CA ASP A 1094 32.10 20.87 7.54
C ASP A 1094 33.14 21.99 7.46
N VAL A 1095 32.74 23.20 7.07
CA VAL A 1095 33.64 24.37 7.02
C VAL A 1095 33.90 24.94 8.40
N GLU A 1096 32.88 25.08 9.25
CA GLU A 1096 33.04 25.55 10.63
C GLU A 1096 33.89 24.59 11.47
N ASP A 1097 33.65 23.27 11.36
CA ASP A 1097 34.43 22.24 12.07
C ASP A 1097 35.91 22.23 11.61
N PHE A 1098 36.18 22.60 10.35
CA PHE A 1098 37.55 22.63 9.82
C PHE A 1098 38.31 23.91 10.15
N TYR A 1099 37.62 25.05 10.24
CA TYR A 1099 38.20 26.38 10.46
C TYR A 1099 37.83 26.98 11.82
N GLU A 1100 37.51 26.16 12.82
CA GLU A 1100 36.95 26.64 14.09
C GLU A 1100 37.87 27.66 14.79
N GLU A 1101 39.18 27.39 14.85
CA GLU A 1101 40.16 28.29 15.48
C GLU A 1101 40.31 29.62 14.71
N GLU A 1102 40.33 29.56 13.38
CA GLU A 1102 40.46 30.73 12.51
C GLU A 1102 39.18 31.59 12.47
N LEU A 1103 38.01 30.97 12.59
CA LEU A 1103 36.72 31.66 12.64
C LEU A 1103 36.49 32.37 13.98
N GLU A 1104 37.00 31.81 15.09
CA GLU A 1104 36.93 32.45 16.41
C GLU A 1104 37.76 33.73 16.52
N THR A 1105 38.88 33.80 15.80
CA THR A 1105 39.85 34.91 15.87
C THR A 1105 39.92 35.74 14.58
N TYR A 1106 38.91 35.60 13.71
CA TYR A 1106 38.93 36.15 12.36
C TYR A 1106 39.11 37.68 12.31
N SER A 1107 40.19 38.14 11.66
CA SER A 1107 40.55 39.56 11.57
C SER A 1107 40.38 40.17 10.16
N GLY A 1108 39.70 39.48 9.24
CA GLY A 1108 39.37 40.00 7.90
C GLY A 1108 40.22 39.49 6.72
N ASN A 1109 41.12 38.51 6.92
CA ASN A 1109 41.88 37.92 5.81
C ASN A 1109 41.13 36.75 5.17
N ILE A 1110 40.51 36.95 4.01
CA ILE A 1110 39.71 35.92 3.30
C ILE A 1110 40.60 34.77 2.74
N GLY A 1111 41.88 35.01 2.47
CA GLY A 1111 42.77 34.04 1.82
C GLY A 1111 42.96 32.71 2.59
N ILE A 1112 42.67 32.70 3.88
CA ILE A 1112 42.71 31.49 4.73
C ILE A 1112 41.66 30.45 4.32
N PHE A 1113 40.55 30.89 3.68
CA PHE A 1113 39.45 30.05 3.22
C PHE A 1113 39.66 29.43 1.83
N SER A 1114 40.90 29.45 1.32
CA SER A 1114 41.25 28.90 0.00
C SER A 1114 40.89 27.40 -0.20
N LYS A 1115 40.64 26.64 0.87
CA LYS A 1115 40.23 25.22 0.79
C LYS A 1115 38.72 25.01 0.76
N VAL A 1116 37.89 26.05 0.94
CA VAL A 1116 36.42 25.94 0.95
C VAL A 1116 35.90 25.28 -0.34
N GLY A 1117 36.49 25.58 -1.49
CA GLY A 1117 36.13 24.95 -2.77
C GLY A 1117 36.20 23.42 -2.78
N LYS A 1118 37.08 22.80 -1.97
CA LYS A 1118 37.14 21.33 -1.85
C LYS A 1118 35.92 20.75 -1.15
N PHE A 1119 35.35 21.47 -0.19
CA PHE A 1119 34.12 21.07 0.48
C PHE A 1119 32.91 21.23 -0.45
N ILE A 1120 32.88 22.30 -1.24
CA ILE A 1120 31.86 22.53 -2.26
C ILE A 1120 31.89 21.38 -3.28
N GLN A 1121 33.05 21.05 -3.84
CA GLN A 1121 33.19 19.93 -4.77
C GLN A 1121 32.76 18.59 -4.15
N LYS A 1122 33.18 18.30 -2.92
CA LYS A 1122 32.79 17.08 -2.18
C LYS A 1122 31.27 16.96 -2.00
N ILE A 1123 30.59 18.09 -1.74
CA ILE A 1123 29.18 18.11 -1.36
C ILE A 1123 28.26 18.30 -2.57
N PHE A 1124 28.67 19.05 -3.59
CA PHE A 1124 27.83 19.50 -4.70
C PHE A 1124 28.23 18.97 -6.09
N GLU A 1125 29.38 18.31 -6.27
CA GLU A 1125 29.84 17.79 -7.59
C GLU A 1125 29.91 16.25 -7.71
N ASN A 1126 29.39 15.48 -6.73
CA ASN A 1126 29.34 14.00 -6.74
C ASN A 1126 27.93 13.40 -6.66
#